data_AF-A0AAW2YL74-F1
#
_entry.id   AF-A0AAW2YL74-F1
#
_cell.length_a   1.000
_cell.length_b   1.000
_cell.length_c   1.000
_cell.angle_alpha   90.00
_cell.angle_beta   90.00
_cell.angle_gamma   90.00
#
_symmetry.space_group_name_H-M   'P 1'
#
loop_
_entity.id
_entity.type
_entity.pdbx_description
1 polymer ?
#
loop_
_entity_poly.entity_id
_entity_poly.type
_entity_poly.pdbx_seq_one_letter_code
_entity_poly.pdbx_strand_id
1 'polypeptide(L)'
;MLSILSVVLRILLAVSTLVVIVGLNFWVFLEYSEPINTAHFLPFRNRTLLKTGEQLPEHVDVFKSSGYNVSYENIGRERSYPIIFLHDWFPGSRKWRHIDEEKYAREYNLRIIHVDQPGYGLTQQNATDFLQAVVKSLEQQHFSIIAFGTGAQYITSEISNQADHIVLLDPVHECEPILKDYDHNTRVQVWRTASQLGFTVGERDYWNLWNRWFNCDQEGGLDALMQVNKEWENVFNESMTESFRSGAQDPFRSQSRVNSSLFQQTHVSIISTKPIPSAHNLTISEDPSHLLLFVDHMIPALRIISHKAEEHIPKEKQHIIIVGGGLAGLTASLVSASRGARVTLIDKEPRLGGNSAKASSGMNAMHTITQHSLNVNDTFDDFYRDVITSSKSSINKPHVLLQTLVRDSPVAFQYLYDKGLNLSLLTQCGGHGTPRTHRDDPPAGMLRNVGAYITKNLIQNINKTLDIFVLLNNSVTHLETDSNSKVIGVRTQGGQVLSADKVILTSGGYGSDRQDLLLKYTPELVDYPSTNGLFATGDLLKSAEKIGAKLVDMDQVQVHPTGLLDVNKPNQKILFLAAEALRAYGALLFCNGKRFVNELGRRDQVTDGITKNCVNKTSFMVLNQWGAEQFGETLLSFYRDKNLVTTFDDFSKMCKKYNMSYVDVAKTIKKYNSAAKGEKPDAFGKKVFPTEFDLSGVIHVMRVTPVIHYTMGGLKFDVDGRVLRENGSAIENLYAAGEVTGGLHGKNRLAGNSLLECVVFGRRAALHATK
;
A
#
# COMPACT_ATOMS: atom_id res chain seq x y z
N MET A 1 -48.14 -20.94 24.16
CA MET A 1 -47.66 -19.61 23.73
C MET A 1 -46.30 -19.64 23.02
N LEU A 2 -45.26 -20.30 23.58
CA LEU A 2 -43.91 -20.32 22.98
C LEU A 2 -43.81 -21.06 21.63
N SER A 3 -44.63 -22.10 21.39
CA SER A 3 -44.66 -22.81 20.10
C SER A 3 -45.27 -21.97 18.97
N ILE A 4 -46.32 -21.20 19.27
CA ILE A 4 -46.98 -20.30 18.32
C ILE A 4 -46.03 -19.16 17.93
N LEU A 5 -45.25 -18.63 18.88
CA LEU A 5 -44.26 -17.58 18.61
C LEU A 5 -43.14 -18.05 17.66
N SER A 6 -42.70 -19.31 17.78
CA SER A 6 -41.69 -19.90 16.88
C SER A 6 -42.20 -20.06 15.44
N VAL A 7 -43.46 -20.45 15.26
CA VAL A 7 -44.06 -20.60 13.93
C VAL A 7 -44.24 -19.24 13.27
N VAL A 8 -44.71 -18.23 14.02
CA VAL A 8 -44.85 -16.86 13.51
C VAL A 8 -43.50 -16.26 13.11
N LEU A 9 -42.43 -16.51 13.89
CA LEU A 9 -41.09 -16.03 13.55
C LEU A 9 -40.54 -16.68 12.26
N ARG A 10 -40.78 -17.98 12.05
CA ARG A 10 -40.36 -18.69 10.83
C ARG A 10 -41.12 -18.22 9.59
N ILE A 11 -42.41 -17.91 9.73
CA ILE A 11 -43.23 -17.35 8.65
C ILE A 11 -42.76 -15.93 8.30
N LEU A 12 -42.47 -15.09 9.29
CA LEU A 12 -41.94 -13.74 9.07
C LEU A 12 -40.56 -13.76 8.39
N LEU A 13 -39.67 -14.69 8.78
CA LEU A 13 -38.39 -14.91 8.11
C LEU A 13 -38.58 -15.36 6.66
N ALA A 14 -39.45 -16.34 6.40
CA ALA A 14 -39.73 -16.82 5.04
C ALA A 14 -40.33 -15.72 4.14
N VAL A 15 -41.25 -14.90 4.67
CA VAL A 15 -41.82 -13.75 3.94
C VAL A 15 -40.77 -12.68 3.67
N SER A 16 -39.86 -12.40 4.62
CA SER A 16 -38.77 -11.44 4.40
C SER A 16 -37.79 -11.92 3.33
N THR A 17 -37.46 -13.21 3.29
CA THR A 17 -36.60 -13.79 2.25
C THR A 17 -37.30 -13.78 0.88
N LEU A 18 -38.60 -14.05 0.83
CA LEU A 18 -39.38 -13.98 -0.41
C LEU A 18 -39.48 -12.55 -0.95
N VAL A 19 -39.65 -11.54 -0.09
CA VAL A 19 -39.68 -10.12 -0.49
C VAL A 19 -38.32 -9.64 -1.00
N VAL A 20 -37.21 -10.13 -0.44
CA VAL A 20 -35.86 -9.84 -0.95
C VAL A 20 -35.61 -10.51 -2.30
N ILE A 21 -36.04 -11.76 -2.48
CA ILE A 21 -35.89 -12.50 -3.75
C ILE A 21 -36.79 -11.89 -4.84
N VAL A 22 -38.03 -11.54 -4.52
CA VAL A 22 -38.94 -10.88 -5.48
C VAL A 22 -38.47 -9.46 -5.77
N GLY A 23 -37.96 -8.73 -4.78
CA GLY A 23 -37.40 -7.38 -4.97
C GLY A 23 -36.13 -7.35 -5.84
N LEU A 24 -35.22 -8.33 -5.66
CA LEU A 24 -34.03 -8.49 -6.52
C LEU A 24 -34.41 -8.88 -7.95
N ASN A 25 -35.37 -9.79 -8.13
CA ASN A 25 -35.85 -10.18 -9.46
C ASN A 25 -36.63 -9.06 -10.17
N PHE A 26 -37.37 -8.22 -9.44
CA PHE A 26 -38.12 -7.10 -10.03
C PHE A 26 -37.22 -5.91 -10.43
N TRP A 27 -36.09 -5.71 -9.74
CA TRP A 27 -35.09 -4.69 -10.10
C TRP A 27 -34.30 -5.08 -11.35
N VAL A 28 -33.94 -6.36 -11.48
CA VAL A 28 -33.30 -6.92 -12.69
C VAL A 28 -34.24 -6.87 -13.90
N PHE A 29 -35.55 -7.01 -13.71
CA PHE A 29 -36.53 -6.97 -14.81
C PHE A 29 -36.75 -5.57 -15.42
N LEU A 30 -36.50 -4.50 -14.66
CA LEU A 30 -36.71 -3.11 -15.12
C LEU A 30 -35.52 -2.52 -15.90
N GLU A 31 -34.32 -3.09 -15.78
CA GLU A 31 -33.13 -2.65 -16.55
C GLU A 31 -33.02 -3.31 -17.94
N TYR A 32 -33.88 -4.28 -18.28
CA TYR A 32 -33.72 -5.12 -19.48
C TYR A 32 -34.88 -5.11 -20.50
N SER A 33 -35.84 -4.19 -20.40
CA SER A 33 -36.96 -4.12 -21.35
C SER A 33 -36.83 -2.95 -22.35
N GLU A 34 -36.12 -3.17 -23.46
CA GLU A 34 -36.47 -2.53 -24.74
C GLU A 34 -37.04 -3.59 -25.72
N PRO A 35 -38.13 -3.29 -26.44
CA PRO A 35 -38.80 -4.27 -27.28
C PRO A 35 -38.10 -4.44 -28.64
N ILE A 36 -37.56 -5.63 -28.91
CA ILE A 36 -37.14 -6.02 -30.26
C ILE A 36 -38.38 -6.50 -31.03
N ASN A 37 -38.76 -5.73 -32.05
CA ASN A 37 -39.83 -6.07 -32.99
C ASN A 37 -39.49 -7.33 -33.81
N THR A 38 -40.48 -8.20 -33.95
CA THR A 38 -40.51 -9.43 -34.73
C THR A 38 -40.67 -9.20 -36.24
N ALA A 39 -40.24 -10.21 -37.03
CA ALA A 39 -40.43 -10.49 -38.48
C ALA A 39 -39.21 -10.10 -39.38
N HIS A 40 -38.62 -10.96 -40.21
CA HIS A 40 -39.16 -12.07 -41.03
C HIS A 40 -38.15 -13.20 -41.25
N PHE A 41 -38.67 -14.44 -41.35
CA PHE A 41 -37.98 -15.62 -41.89
C PHE A 41 -37.84 -15.53 -43.42
N LEU A 42 -36.63 -15.76 -43.96
CA LEU A 42 -36.36 -16.17 -45.35
C LEU A 42 -35.07 -17.04 -45.39
N PRO A 43 -34.94 -18.00 -46.33
CA PRO A 43 -34.06 -19.17 -46.22
C PRO A 43 -32.59 -18.91 -46.64
N PHE A 44 -31.71 -19.79 -46.13
CA PHE A 44 -30.27 -19.87 -46.37
C PHE A 44 -29.83 -19.68 -47.84
N ARG A 45 -28.93 -18.71 -48.08
CA ARG A 45 -27.91 -18.74 -49.14
C ARG A 45 -26.80 -17.71 -48.89
N ASN A 46 -25.55 -18.18 -48.92
CA ASN A 46 -24.29 -17.45 -49.11
C ASN A 46 -24.26 -15.95 -48.75
N ARG A 47 -23.79 -15.59 -47.55
CA ARG A 47 -23.16 -14.27 -47.32
C ARG A 47 -22.01 -14.38 -46.31
N THR A 48 -20.81 -14.15 -46.84
CA THR A 48 -19.64 -13.62 -46.13
C THR A 48 -19.99 -12.23 -45.61
N LEU A 49 -19.73 -11.93 -44.33
CA LEU A 49 -19.74 -10.56 -43.80
C LEU A 49 -18.71 -10.44 -42.68
N LEU A 50 -17.59 -9.82 -43.02
CA LEU A 50 -16.60 -9.21 -42.13
C LEU A 50 -17.16 -7.90 -41.56
N LYS A 51 -16.99 -7.69 -40.26
CA LYS A 51 -16.79 -6.39 -39.59
C LYS A 51 -15.78 -6.73 -38.48
N THR A 52 -14.52 -6.32 -38.46
CA THR A 52 -13.86 -5.08 -38.88
C THR A 52 -12.38 -5.34 -39.25
N GLY A 53 -11.90 -4.77 -40.37
CA GLY A 53 -10.70 -3.93 -40.35
C GLY A 53 -9.31 -4.44 -40.72
N GLU A 54 -8.98 -5.73 -40.68
CA GLU A 54 -7.62 -6.21 -41.02
C GLU A 54 -7.65 -7.37 -42.03
N GLN A 55 -6.75 -7.33 -43.03
CA GLN A 55 -6.47 -8.50 -43.87
C GLN A 55 -5.93 -9.62 -42.98
N LEU A 56 -6.34 -10.86 -43.26
CA LEU A 56 -5.69 -12.02 -42.64
C LEU A 56 -4.18 -11.94 -42.95
N PRO A 57 -3.29 -12.32 -42.01
CA PRO A 57 -1.87 -12.46 -42.30
C PRO A 57 -1.70 -13.33 -43.55
N GLU A 58 -0.76 -13.02 -44.45
CA GLU A 58 -0.57 -13.73 -45.74
C GLU A 58 -0.47 -15.26 -45.59
N HIS A 59 -0.08 -15.75 -44.41
CA HIS A 59 0.05 -17.16 -44.06
C HIS A 59 -1.30 -17.88 -43.77
N VAL A 60 -2.37 -17.14 -43.45
CA VAL A 60 -3.69 -17.69 -43.08
C VAL A 60 -4.62 -17.79 -44.29
N ASP A 61 -4.40 -16.99 -45.35
CA ASP A 61 -5.17 -17.05 -46.60
C ASP A 61 -5.04 -18.40 -47.34
N VAL A 62 -4.01 -19.20 -47.05
CA VAL A 62 -3.82 -20.56 -47.60
C VAL A 62 -4.99 -21.48 -47.22
N PHE A 63 -5.57 -21.33 -46.03
CA PHE A 63 -6.65 -22.21 -45.54
C PHE A 63 -8.04 -21.85 -46.09
N LYS A 64 -8.26 -20.60 -46.54
CA LYS A 64 -9.49 -20.21 -47.25
C LYS A 64 -9.63 -20.91 -48.60
N SER A 65 -8.51 -21.17 -49.27
CA SER A 65 -8.48 -21.80 -50.59
C SER A 65 -8.85 -23.30 -50.56
N SER A 66 -8.86 -23.93 -49.38
CA SER A 66 -9.02 -25.38 -49.21
C SER A 66 -10.47 -25.81 -48.89
N GLY A 67 -11.44 -24.88 -48.86
CA GLY A 67 -12.87 -25.18 -48.75
C GLY A 67 -13.43 -25.41 -47.33
N TYR A 68 -12.68 -25.11 -46.28
CA TYR A 68 -13.10 -25.30 -44.88
C TYR A 68 -13.62 -24.00 -44.24
N ASN A 69 -14.69 -24.08 -43.44
CA ASN A 69 -15.28 -22.95 -42.73
C ASN A 69 -14.58 -22.71 -41.37
N VAL A 70 -13.38 -22.12 -41.39
CA VAL A 70 -12.74 -21.63 -40.16
C VAL A 70 -13.03 -20.13 -40.01
N SER A 71 -13.61 -19.72 -38.89
CA SER A 71 -13.79 -18.29 -38.56
C SER A 71 -12.68 -17.81 -37.62
N TYR A 72 -12.11 -16.66 -37.98
CA TYR A 72 -11.17 -15.88 -37.19
C TYR A 72 -11.84 -14.54 -36.86
N GLU A 73 -11.93 -14.23 -35.57
CA GLU A 73 -12.48 -12.97 -35.08
C GLU A 73 -11.49 -12.36 -34.08
N ASN A 74 -11.05 -11.13 -34.36
CA ASN A 74 -10.07 -10.40 -33.58
C ASN A 74 -10.75 -9.19 -32.93
N ILE A 75 -10.86 -9.23 -31.61
CA ILE A 75 -11.52 -8.20 -30.81
C ILE A 75 -10.47 -7.59 -29.87
N GLY A 76 -10.09 -6.34 -30.11
CA GLY A 76 -9.11 -5.63 -29.29
C GLY A 76 -8.13 -4.81 -30.14
N ARG A 77 -7.14 -4.18 -29.48
CA ARG A 77 -6.06 -3.45 -30.16
C ARG A 77 -4.87 -4.39 -30.39
N GLU A 78 -4.12 -4.20 -31.47
CA GLU A 78 -2.91 -5.02 -31.78
C GLU A 78 -1.86 -5.04 -30.66
N ARG A 79 -1.83 -4.03 -29.78
CA ARG A 79 -0.89 -3.90 -28.64
C ARG A 79 -1.41 -4.47 -27.31
N SER A 80 -2.56 -5.12 -27.30
CA SER A 80 -3.18 -5.74 -26.12
C SER A 80 -2.76 -7.21 -25.99
N TYR A 81 -2.77 -7.78 -24.77
CA TYR A 81 -2.28 -9.16 -24.55
C TYR A 81 -3.21 -10.19 -25.21
N PRO A 82 -2.71 -11.04 -26.13
CA PRO A 82 -3.53 -11.97 -26.88
C PRO A 82 -4.01 -13.18 -26.07
N ILE A 83 -5.32 -13.45 -26.15
CA ILE A 83 -5.97 -14.66 -25.66
C ILE A 83 -6.61 -15.39 -26.85
N ILE A 84 -6.18 -16.62 -27.09
CA ILE A 84 -6.75 -17.48 -28.13
C ILE A 84 -7.86 -18.33 -27.50
N PHE A 85 -9.07 -18.17 -28.01
CA PHE A 85 -10.22 -18.99 -27.65
C PHE A 85 -10.46 -20.08 -28.69
N LEU A 86 -10.35 -21.34 -28.26
CA LEU A 86 -10.65 -22.52 -29.08
C LEU A 86 -12.06 -23.03 -28.76
N HIS A 87 -12.97 -22.92 -29.73
CA HIS A 87 -14.39 -23.28 -29.59
C HIS A 87 -14.75 -24.54 -30.39
N ASP A 88 -15.61 -25.39 -29.82
CA ASP A 88 -16.31 -26.47 -30.54
C ASP A 88 -17.49 -25.91 -31.35
N TRP A 89 -17.68 -26.38 -32.59
CA TRP A 89 -18.76 -25.88 -33.45
C TRP A 89 -20.12 -26.46 -33.05
N PHE A 90 -20.92 -25.67 -32.30
CA PHE A 90 -22.33 -25.98 -32.03
C PHE A 90 -23.28 -24.96 -32.71
N PRO A 91 -24.37 -25.41 -33.37
CA PRO A 91 -25.37 -24.52 -33.94
C PRO A 91 -26.05 -23.69 -32.85
N GLY A 92 -25.61 -22.44 -32.67
CA GLY A 92 -26.12 -21.53 -31.65
C GLY A 92 -25.04 -20.72 -30.92
N SER A 93 -23.77 -21.18 -30.91
CA SER A 93 -22.66 -20.56 -30.17
C SER A 93 -22.35 -19.11 -30.57
N ARG A 94 -22.72 -18.69 -31.79
CA ARG A 94 -22.49 -17.31 -32.27
C ARG A 94 -23.32 -16.23 -31.56
N LYS A 95 -24.48 -16.56 -30.98
CA LYS A 95 -25.28 -15.56 -30.24
C LYS A 95 -24.71 -15.24 -28.84
N TRP A 96 -23.79 -16.06 -28.33
CA TRP A 96 -23.24 -15.95 -26.97
C TRP A 96 -21.98 -15.06 -26.90
N ARG A 97 -21.31 -14.81 -28.03
CA ARG A 97 -19.98 -14.19 -28.15
C ARG A 97 -19.88 -12.69 -27.89
N HIS A 98 -21.00 -12.00 -27.67
CA HIS A 98 -21.00 -10.53 -27.68
C HIS A 98 -21.47 -9.91 -26.38
N ILE A 99 -22.04 -10.70 -25.46
CA ILE A 99 -22.51 -10.19 -24.18
C ILE A 99 -21.33 -10.31 -23.20
N ASP A 100 -20.77 -9.16 -22.83
CA ASP A 100 -19.66 -8.94 -21.89
C ASP A 100 -18.20 -9.23 -22.34
N GLU A 101 -17.91 -10.07 -23.33
CA GLU A 101 -16.49 -10.34 -23.75
C GLU A 101 -15.74 -9.07 -24.18
N GLU A 102 -16.37 -8.19 -24.97
CA GLU A 102 -15.79 -6.89 -25.34
C GLU A 102 -15.56 -5.97 -24.14
N LYS A 103 -16.45 -6.03 -23.15
CA LYS A 103 -16.35 -5.23 -21.93
C LYS A 103 -15.15 -5.70 -21.09
N TYR A 104 -15.01 -7.01 -20.90
CA TYR A 104 -13.85 -7.61 -20.23
C TYR A 104 -12.54 -7.39 -21.00
N ALA A 105 -12.54 -7.55 -22.32
CA ALA A 105 -11.37 -7.27 -23.15
C ALA A 105 -10.90 -5.82 -23.01
N ARG A 106 -11.83 -4.86 -22.95
CA ARG A 106 -11.51 -3.44 -22.71
C ARG A 106 -11.07 -3.18 -21.26
N GLU A 107 -11.74 -3.76 -20.28
CA GLU A 107 -11.44 -3.58 -18.84
C GLU A 107 -10.04 -4.09 -18.49
N TYR A 108 -9.63 -5.23 -19.06
CA TYR A 108 -8.36 -5.89 -18.77
C TYR A 108 -7.29 -5.70 -19.86
N ASN A 109 -7.55 -4.86 -20.88
CA ASN A 109 -6.69 -4.60 -22.03
C ASN A 109 -6.18 -5.88 -22.73
N LEU A 110 -7.12 -6.77 -23.04
CA LEU A 110 -6.88 -8.06 -23.69
C LEU A 110 -7.23 -7.96 -25.19
N ARG A 111 -6.55 -8.77 -26.01
CA ARG A 111 -6.88 -9.01 -27.41
C ARG A 111 -7.47 -10.42 -27.51
N ILE A 112 -8.76 -10.53 -27.81
CA ILE A 112 -9.44 -11.83 -27.91
C ILE A 112 -9.41 -12.29 -29.35
N ILE A 113 -8.92 -13.52 -29.56
CA ILE A 113 -8.83 -14.17 -30.86
C ILE A 113 -9.67 -15.43 -30.82
N HIS A 114 -10.83 -15.43 -31.49
CA HIS A 114 -11.64 -16.64 -31.62
C HIS A 114 -11.13 -17.49 -32.78
N VAL A 115 -10.91 -18.76 -32.49
CA VAL A 115 -10.65 -19.81 -33.47
C VAL A 115 -11.77 -20.83 -33.33
N ASP A 116 -12.68 -20.79 -34.31
CA ASP A 116 -13.80 -21.73 -34.36
C ASP A 116 -13.43 -22.98 -35.15
N GLN A 117 -13.85 -24.14 -34.64
CA GLN A 117 -13.87 -25.36 -35.43
C GLN A 117 -14.79 -25.23 -36.66
N PRO A 118 -14.44 -25.85 -37.79
CA PRO A 118 -15.43 -26.21 -38.81
C PRO A 118 -16.21 -27.44 -38.37
N GLY A 119 -17.52 -27.44 -38.61
CA GLY A 119 -18.32 -28.67 -38.52
C GLY A 119 -17.76 -29.77 -39.42
N TYR A 120 -17.86 -31.03 -38.97
CA TYR A 120 -17.51 -32.30 -39.63
C TYR A 120 -16.70 -32.16 -40.94
N GLY A 121 -15.37 -32.33 -40.88
CA GLY A 121 -14.56 -32.48 -42.11
C GLY A 121 -13.08 -32.15 -42.06
N LEU A 122 -12.54 -31.53 -40.99
CA LEU A 122 -11.08 -31.34 -40.85
C LEU A 122 -10.40 -32.51 -40.14
N THR A 123 -9.20 -32.87 -40.59
CA THR A 123 -8.30 -33.76 -39.84
C THR A 123 -7.65 -33.00 -38.68
N GLN A 124 -7.25 -33.72 -37.62
CA GLN A 124 -6.58 -33.14 -36.45
C GLN A 124 -5.31 -32.35 -36.82
N GLN A 125 -4.59 -32.80 -37.86
CA GLN A 125 -3.40 -32.14 -38.38
C GLN A 125 -3.71 -30.74 -38.93
N ASN A 126 -4.75 -30.60 -39.75
CA ASN A 126 -5.07 -29.32 -40.38
C ASN A 126 -5.52 -28.26 -39.36
N ALA A 127 -6.23 -28.67 -38.31
CA ALA A 127 -6.61 -27.78 -37.21
C ALA A 127 -5.40 -27.31 -36.39
N THR A 128 -4.43 -28.21 -36.19
CA THR A 128 -3.15 -27.91 -35.56
C THR A 128 -2.34 -26.91 -36.39
N ASP A 129 -2.21 -27.15 -37.69
CA ASP A 129 -1.44 -26.29 -38.60
C ASP A 129 -2.05 -24.87 -38.66
N PHE A 130 -3.39 -24.78 -38.64
CA PHE A 130 -4.09 -23.50 -38.57
C PHE A 130 -3.78 -22.75 -37.27
N LEU A 131 -3.85 -23.43 -36.12
CA LEU A 131 -3.55 -22.83 -34.82
C LEU A 131 -2.08 -22.36 -34.76
N GLN A 132 -1.14 -23.12 -35.33
CA GLN A 132 0.26 -22.70 -35.45
C GLN A 132 0.41 -21.45 -36.32
N ALA A 133 -0.34 -21.32 -37.41
CA ALA A 133 -0.33 -20.12 -38.25
C ALA A 133 -0.86 -18.89 -37.49
N VAL A 134 -1.91 -19.05 -36.67
CA VAL A 134 -2.42 -17.99 -35.80
C VAL A 134 -1.37 -17.57 -34.78
N VAL A 135 -0.76 -18.52 -34.07
CA VAL A 135 0.33 -18.23 -33.10
C VAL A 135 1.50 -17.52 -33.76
N LYS A 136 1.92 -17.96 -34.95
CA LYS A 136 3.01 -17.34 -35.70
C LYS A 136 2.70 -15.89 -36.10
N SER A 137 1.43 -15.58 -36.36
CA SER A 137 0.99 -14.21 -36.69
C SER A 137 1.04 -13.23 -35.51
N LEU A 138 1.23 -13.72 -34.29
CA LEU A 138 1.38 -12.88 -33.09
C LEU A 138 2.79 -12.29 -32.94
N GLU A 139 3.71 -12.51 -33.90
CA GLU A 139 5.05 -11.87 -33.96
C GLU A 139 5.83 -11.88 -32.62
N GLN A 140 6.04 -13.07 -32.04
CA GLN A 140 6.77 -13.29 -30.77
C GLN A 140 6.18 -12.58 -29.53
N GLN A 141 4.87 -12.34 -29.51
CA GLN A 141 4.17 -11.85 -28.31
C GLN A 141 3.83 -12.99 -27.33
N HIS A 142 3.88 -12.67 -26.03
CA HIS A 142 3.33 -13.47 -24.93
C HIS A 142 1.80 -13.65 -25.11
N PHE A 143 1.26 -14.87 -24.96
CA PHE A 143 -0.16 -15.17 -25.19
C PHE A 143 -0.68 -16.31 -24.29
N SER A 144 -2.00 -16.38 -24.12
CA SER A 144 -2.67 -17.48 -23.39
C SER A 144 -3.75 -18.16 -24.22
N ILE A 145 -4.10 -19.41 -23.90
CA ILE A 145 -5.13 -20.19 -24.59
C ILE A 145 -6.26 -20.56 -23.62
N ILE A 146 -7.51 -20.38 -24.05
CA ILE A 146 -8.69 -20.99 -23.43
C ILE A 146 -9.26 -22.00 -24.42
N ALA A 147 -9.38 -23.27 -24.02
CA ALA A 147 -9.94 -24.32 -24.84
C ALA A 147 -11.16 -24.98 -24.18
N PHE A 148 -12.21 -25.18 -24.97
CA PHE A 148 -13.43 -25.88 -24.58
C PHE A 148 -13.49 -27.26 -25.20
N GLY A 149 -13.94 -28.27 -24.44
CA GLY A 149 -14.30 -29.59 -24.97
C GLY A 149 -13.22 -30.22 -25.83
N THR A 150 -13.56 -30.60 -27.07
CA THR A 150 -12.63 -31.26 -28.00
C THR A 150 -11.55 -30.34 -28.55
N GLY A 151 -11.69 -29.01 -28.42
CA GLY A 151 -10.69 -28.03 -28.86
C GLY A 151 -9.30 -28.21 -28.23
N ALA A 152 -9.21 -28.83 -27.04
CA ALA A 152 -7.94 -29.11 -26.37
C ALA A 152 -7.02 -30.07 -27.15
N GLN A 153 -7.58 -30.96 -27.98
CA GLN A 153 -6.84 -32.02 -28.68
C GLN A 153 -5.93 -31.51 -29.82
N TYR A 154 -6.06 -30.23 -30.18
CA TYR A 154 -5.28 -29.58 -31.23
C TYR A 154 -4.10 -28.76 -30.68
N ILE A 155 -3.99 -28.66 -29.35
CA ILE A 155 -2.85 -27.99 -28.72
C ILE A 155 -1.67 -28.96 -28.72
N THR A 156 -0.72 -28.75 -29.63
CA THR A 156 0.52 -29.52 -29.65
C THR A 156 1.52 -29.00 -28.62
N SER A 157 2.55 -29.81 -28.37
CA SER A 157 3.65 -29.41 -27.49
C SER A 157 4.39 -28.14 -27.96
N GLU A 158 4.45 -27.91 -29.28
CA GLU A 158 5.07 -26.71 -29.84
C GLU A 158 4.25 -25.46 -29.52
N ILE A 159 2.92 -25.56 -29.59
CA ILE A 159 1.99 -24.47 -29.29
C ILE A 159 1.96 -24.21 -27.78
N SER A 160 1.91 -25.27 -26.97
CA SER A 160 1.84 -25.14 -25.52
C SER A 160 3.08 -24.53 -24.88
N ASN A 161 4.26 -24.83 -25.44
CA ASN A 161 5.52 -24.26 -24.96
C ASN A 161 5.65 -22.77 -25.26
N GLN A 162 4.85 -22.24 -26.18
CA GLN A 162 4.84 -20.82 -26.53
C GLN A 162 3.77 -20.03 -25.76
N ALA A 163 2.78 -20.72 -25.17
CA ALA A 163 1.72 -20.09 -24.38
C ALA A 163 2.18 -19.88 -22.92
N ASP A 164 1.87 -18.72 -22.33
CA ASP A 164 2.16 -18.42 -20.92
C ASP A 164 1.20 -19.16 -19.97
N HIS A 165 -0.03 -19.39 -20.42
CA HIS A 165 -1.06 -20.07 -19.65
C HIS A 165 -2.07 -20.78 -20.56
N ILE A 166 -2.55 -21.96 -20.12
CA ILE A 166 -3.59 -22.72 -20.81
C ILE A 166 -4.72 -23.03 -19.81
N VAL A 167 -5.95 -22.63 -20.16
CA VAL A 167 -7.16 -22.99 -19.39
C VAL A 167 -8.00 -23.97 -20.21
N LEU A 168 -8.30 -25.12 -19.60
CA LEU A 168 -9.19 -26.13 -20.16
C LEU A 168 -10.54 -26.06 -19.45
N LEU A 169 -11.62 -25.91 -20.23
CA LEU A 169 -13.00 -25.87 -19.74
C LEU A 169 -13.69 -27.20 -20.13
N ASP A 170 -13.89 -28.09 -19.16
CA ASP A 170 -14.26 -29.49 -19.38
C ASP A 170 -15.75 -29.81 -19.08
N PRO A 171 -16.49 -30.43 -20.01
CA PRO A 171 -17.71 -31.19 -19.75
C PRO A 171 -17.44 -32.68 -19.45
N VAL A 172 -16.67 -32.98 -18.40
CA VAL A 172 -16.57 -34.24 -17.59
C VAL A 172 -16.31 -35.59 -18.32
N HIS A 173 -16.36 -35.71 -19.64
CA HIS A 173 -16.22 -37.01 -20.32
C HIS A 173 -15.16 -37.11 -21.42
N GLU A 174 -14.42 -36.04 -21.73
CA GLU A 174 -13.49 -36.05 -22.87
C GLU A 174 -12.02 -35.76 -22.52
N CYS A 175 -11.70 -35.33 -21.30
CA CYS A 175 -10.31 -35.13 -20.84
C CYS A 175 -9.67 -36.36 -20.17
N GLU A 176 -10.40 -37.46 -20.00
CA GLU A 176 -9.91 -38.68 -19.35
C GLU A 176 -8.66 -39.30 -20.02
N PRO A 177 -8.51 -39.28 -21.37
CA PRO A 177 -7.29 -39.76 -22.03
C PRO A 177 -6.07 -38.88 -21.73
N ILE A 178 -6.27 -37.57 -21.57
CA ILE A 178 -5.19 -36.59 -21.33
C ILE A 178 -4.73 -36.68 -19.87
N LEU A 179 -5.66 -36.86 -18.93
CA LEU A 179 -5.37 -36.89 -17.50
C LEU A 179 -4.72 -38.20 -17.00
N LYS A 180 -4.82 -39.29 -17.77
CA LYS A 180 -4.22 -40.60 -17.45
C LYS A 180 -2.68 -40.58 -17.50
N ASP A 181 -2.09 -39.61 -18.19
CA ASP A 181 -0.65 -39.53 -18.44
C ASP A 181 0.13 -38.66 -17.42
N TYR A 182 -0.53 -38.09 -16.41
CA TYR A 182 0.11 -37.29 -15.35
C TYR A 182 0.46 -38.12 -14.09
N ASP A 183 1.54 -37.74 -13.41
CA ASP A 183 1.91 -38.36 -12.13
C ASP A 183 0.87 -38.03 -11.04
N HIS A 184 0.89 -38.84 -9.98
CA HIS A 184 -0.09 -38.75 -8.89
C HIS A 184 -0.04 -37.40 -8.16
N ASN A 185 1.14 -36.80 -7.97
CA ASN A 185 1.28 -35.55 -7.24
C ASN A 185 0.74 -34.37 -8.06
N THR A 186 0.98 -34.36 -9.38
CA THR A 186 0.42 -33.33 -10.27
C THR A 186 -1.10 -33.39 -10.31
N ARG A 187 -1.69 -34.59 -10.39
CA ARG A 187 -3.15 -34.78 -10.27
C ARG A 187 -3.68 -34.24 -8.94
N VAL A 188 -2.99 -34.54 -7.83
CA VAL A 188 -3.35 -34.06 -6.49
C VAL A 188 -3.20 -32.55 -6.34
N GLN A 189 -2.25 -31.92 -7.04
CA GLN A 189 -1.98 -30.48 -6.95
C GLN A 189 -2.98 -29.65 -7.76
N VAL A 190 -3.38 -30.13 -8.95
CA VAL A 190 -4.52 -29.60 -9.70
C VAL A 190 -5.80 -29.68 -8.85
N TRP A 191 -6.01 -30.81 -8.19
CA TRP A 191 -7.13 -31.03 -7.26
C TRP A 191 -7.10 -30.13 -6.01
N ARG A 192 -5.92 -29.93 -5.39
CA ARG A 192 -5.75 -29.05 -4.22
C ARG A 192 -6.00 -27.58 -4.55
N THR A 193 -5.55 -27.11 -5.72
CA THR A 193 -5.78 -25.74 -6.18
C THR A 193 -7.28 -25.49 -6.44
N ALA A 194 -7.99 -26.46 -7.01
CA ALA A 194 -9.45 -26.40 -7.15
C ALA A 194 -10.16 -26.33 -5.78
N SER A 195 -9.71 -27.09 -4.79
CA SER A 195 -10.28 -27.05 -3.43
C SER A 195 -10.00 -25.75 -2.67
N GLN A 196 -8.80 -25.17 -2.80
CA GLN A 196 -8.42 -23.91 -2.13
C GLN A 196 -9.14 -22.67 -2.69
N LEU A 197 -9.64 -22.75 -3.92
CA LEU A 197 -10.45 -21.71 -4.56
C LEU A 197 -11.95 -21.83 -4.25
N GLY A 198 -12.34 -22.73 -3.34
CA GLY A 198 -13.72 -22.85 -2.84
C GLY A 198 -14.61 -23.80 -3.64
N PHE A 199 -14.07 -24.60 -4.55
CA PHE A 199 -14.85 -25.60 -5.28
C PHE A 199 -15.00 -26.88 -4.45
N THR A 200 -16.25 -27.31 -4.23
CA THR A 200 -16.57 -28.60 -3.61
C THR A 200 -16.77 -29.63 -4.72
N VAL A 201 -15.83 -30.57 -4.84
CA VAL A 201 -16.05 -31.78 -5.64
C VAL A 201 -16.58 -32.86 -4.70
N GLY A 202 -17.79 -33.35 -4.97
CA GLY A 202 -18.49 -34.28 -4.10
C GLY A 202 -17.75 -35.62 -3.94
N GLU A 203 -17.24 -35.87 -2.74
CA GLU A 203 -16.52 -37.08 -2.31
C GLU A 203 -17.36 -38.37 -2.30
N ARG A 204 -18.61 -38.35 -2.82
CA ARG A 204 -19.58 -39.45 -2.68
C ARG A 204 -19.75 -40.34 -3.90
N ASP A 205 -19.36 -39.90 -5.09
CA ASP A 205 -19.62 -40.67 -6.32
C ASP A 205 -18.42 -41.49 -6.81
N TYR A 206 -17.24 -41.33 -6.20
CA TYR A 206 -16.06 -42.12 -6.57
C TYR A 206 -16.03 -43.53 -5.93
N TRP A 207 -16.55 -43.68 -4.70
CA TRP A 207 -16.58 -44.99 -4.02
C TRP A 207 -17.61 -45.96 -4.63
N ASN A 208 -18.68 -45.43 -5.22
CA ASN A 208 -19.71 -46.23 -5.91
C ASN A 208 -19.32 -46.63 -7.34
N LEU A 209 -18.40 -45.89 -7.97
CA LEU A 209 -17.86 -46.20 -9.30
C LEU A 209 -16.64 -47.14 -9.25
N TRP A 210 -15.83 -47.07 -8.18
CA TRP A 210 -14.71 -48.01 -7.98
C TRP A 210 -15.19 -49.46 -7.78
N ASN A 211 -16.34 -49.66 -7.12
CA ASN A 211 -16.91 -50.99 -6.88
C ASN A 211 -17.81 -51.54 -7.99
N ARG A 212 -18.18 -50.73 -8.99
CA ARG A 212 -19.04 -51.18 -10.10
C ARG A 212 -18.28 -51.63 -11.34
N TRP A 213 -16.96 -51.48 -11.37
CA TRP A 213 -16.13 -51.86 -12.53
C TRP A 213 -15.19 -53.06 -12.29
N PHE A 214 -15.13 -53.60 -11.08
CA PHE A 214 -14.49 -54.90 -10.82
C PHE A 214 -15.53 -55.96 -10.38
N ASN A 215 -16.22 -56.49 -11.40
CA ASN A 215 -16.75 -57.84 -11.57
C ASN A 215 -18.02 -58.31 -10.81
N CYS A 216 -19.16 -58.26 -11.52
CA CYS A 216 -20.00 -59.43 -11.82
C CYS A 216 -20.00 -59.54 -13.36
N ASP A 217 -19.66 -60.63 -14.05
CA ASP A 217 -19.86 -62.05 -13.77
C ASP A 217 -18.61 -62.91 -14.10
N GLN A 218 -18.10 -63.66 -13.12
CA GLN A 218 -17.92 -65.12 -13.20
C GLN A 218 -17.96 -65.68 -11.76
N GLU A 219 -18.57 -66.86 -11.63
CA GLU A 219 -19.07 -67.50 -10.41
C GLU A 219 -18.03 -67.76 -9.30
N GLY A 220 -18.48 -67.77 -8.04
CA GLY A 220 -17.82 -68.52 -6.96
C GLY A 220 -17.06 -67.72 -5.91
N GLY A 221 -17.72 -66.78 -5.22
CA GLY A 221 -17.17 -66.12 -4.03
C GLY A 221 -17.40 -66.91 -2.75
N LEU A 222 -16.33 -67.46 -2.14
CA LEU A 222 -16.11 -67.44 -0.67
C LEU A 222 -14.71 -67.92 -0.25
N ASP A 223 -13.99 -68.68 -1.08
CA ASP A 223 -12.71 -69.31 -0.66
C ASP A 223 -11.45 -68.45 -0.87
N ALA A 224 -11.49 -67.40 -1.69
CA ALA A 224 -10.32 -66.54 -1.96
C ALA A 224 -10.06 -65.47 -0.87
N LEU A 225 -11.01 -65.25 0.04
CA LEU A 225 -10.90 -64.28 1.13
C LEU A 225 -10.00 -64.74 2.30
N MET A 226 -9.56 -66.01 2.31
CA MET A 226 -8.75 -66.58 3.41
C MET A 226 -7.24 -66.65 3.14
N GLN A 227 -6.72 -66.20 1.98
CA GLN A 227 -5.30 -66.44 1.62
C GLN A 227 -4.41 -65.18 1.51
N VAL A 228 -4.96 -63.95 1.46
CA VAL A 228 -4.15 -62.72 1.32
C VAL A 228 -3.58 -62.21 2.66
N ASN A 229 -4.03 -62.74 3.79
CA ASN A 229 -3.55 -62.35 5.11
C ASN A 229 -2.17 -62.95 5.49
N LYS A 230 -1.43 -63.52 4.52
CA LYS A 230 -0.15 -64.23 4.78
C LYS A 230 1.03 -63.86 3.86
N GLU A 231 0.85 -62.97 2.88
CA GLU A 231 1.94 -62.54 1.97
C GLU A 231 2.36 -61.07 2.15
N TRP A 232 1.70 -60.34 3.06
CA TRP A 232 2.05 -58.97 3.44
C TRP A 232 3.31 -58.84 4.32
N GLU A 233 3.96 -59.95 4.70
CA GLU A 233 5.17 -59.93 5.55
C GLU A 233 6.51 -60.01 4.78
N ASN A 234 6.56 -60.25 3.46
CA ASN A 234 7.83 -60.57 2.77
C ASN A 234 8.33 -59.60 1.69
N VAL A 235 7.64 -58.51 1.37
CA VAL A 235 8.08 -57.56 0.30
C VAL A 235 8.70 -56.27 0.85
N PHE A 236 8.86 -56.17 2.18
CA PHE A 236 9.55 -55.04 2.83
C PHE A 236 11.09 -55.17 2.86
N ASN A 237 11.67 -56.16 2.18
CA ASN A 237 13.13 -56.32 2.10
C ASN A 237 13.62 -56.22 0.65
N GLU A 238 14.73 -55.50 0.48
CA GLU A 238 15.66 -55.49 -0.66
C GLU A 238 15.48 -54.40 -1.74
N SER A 239 16.04 -53.25 -1.35
CA SER A 239 16.73 -52.24 -2.14
C SER A 239 17.55 -52.69 -3.37
N MET A 240 17.49 -51.85 -4.41
CA MET A 240 18.54 -51.43 -5.36
C MET A 240 19.00 -52.34 -6.54
N THR A 241 18.92 -51.73 -7.75
CA THR A 241 19.81 -51.81 -8.94
C THR A 241 20.00 -53.14 -9.70
N GLU A 242 19.79 -53.15 -11.03
CA GLU A 242 20.86 -53.08 -12.06
C GLU A 242 20.36 -53.18 -13.51
N SER A 243 21.18 -52.67 -14.43
CA SER A 243 20.95 -52.39 -15.86
C SER A 243 21.37 -53.53 -16.82
N PHE A 244 20.85 -53.50 -18.06
CA PHE A 244 21.52 -53.71 -19.38
C PHE A 244 20.98 -54.78 -20.38
N ARG A 245 20.85 -54.32 -21.67
CA ARG A 245 21.13 -54.97 -22.98
C ARG A 245 20.23 -56.16 -23.42
N SER A 246 19.78 -56.35 -24.67
CA SER A 246 20.35 -56.09 -26.01
C SER A 246 19.35 -56.51 -27.13
N GLY A 247 19.58 -56.10 -28.39
CA GLY A 247 19.28 -56.92 -29.60
C GLY A 247 18.13 -56.49 -30.52
N ALA A 248 18.41 -56.28 -31.82
CA ALA A 248 17.55 -55.70 -32.87
C ALA A 248 16.82 -56.72 -33.78
N GLN A 249 15.69 -56.34 -34.40
CA GLN A 249 15.46 -56.20 -35.87
C GLN A 249 13.99 -55.84 -36.24
N ASP A 250 13.85 -54.96 -37.24
CA ASP A 250 12.70 -54.21 -37.84
C ASP A 250 11.75 -55.12 -38.71
N PRO A 251 10.64 -54.69 -39.39
CA PRO A 251 10.02 -53.35 -39.54
C PRO A 251 8.46 -53.29 -39.57
N PHE A 252 7.83 -52.41 -38.78
CA PHE A 252 6.52 -51.74 -39.02
C PHE A 252 6.18 -50.86 -37.81
N ARG A 253 6.77 -49.66 -37.75
CA ARG A 253 6.39 -48.62 -36.77
C ARG A 253 6.81 -47.23 -37.26
N SER A 254 5.84 -46.36 -37.51
CA SER A 254 5.91 -44.89 -37.44
C SER A 254 4.47 -44.39 -37.72
N GLN A 255 3.82 -43.41 -37.07
CA GLN A 255 4.08 -42.34 -36.09
C GLN A 255 2.70 -42.10 -35.39
N SER A 256 2.51 -41.57 -34.19
CA SER A 256 3.27 -40.65 -33.35
C SER A 256 2.92 -40.91 -31.87
N ARG A 257 3.93 -41.22 -31.05
CA ARG A 257 3.87 -41.04 -29.59
C ARG A 257 4.32 -39.61 -29.31
N VAL A 258 3.52 -38.81 -28.60
CA VAL A 258 3.95 -37.50 -28.10
C VAL A 258 4.20 -37.58 -26.59
N ASN A 259 5.44 -37.93 -26.25
CA ASN A 259 6.38 -37.08 -25.50
C ASN A 259 5.86 -36.43 -24.17
N SER A 260 5.99 -37.18 -23.06
CA SER A 260 5.52 -36.84 -21.70
C SER A 260 6.48 -35.99 -20.84
N SER A 261 7.50 -35.36 -21.44
CA SER A 261 8.48 -34.51 -20.73
C SER A 261 8.31 -33.00 -20.99
N LEU A 262 7.15 -32.57 -21.53
CA LEU A 262 7.06 -31.35 -22.34
C LEU A 262 6.34 -30.14 -21.73
N PHE A 263 5.78 -30.20 -20.51
CA PHE A 263 4.92 -29.12 -19.97
C PHE A 263 5.42 -28.50 -18.66
N GLN A 264 6.64 -28.79 -18.22
CA GLN A 264 7.12 -28.35 -16.90
C GLN A 264 7.25 -26.83 -16.71
N GLN A 265 7.10 -26.02 -17.76
CA GLN A 265 7.25 -24.56 -17.70
C GLN A 265 5.93 -23.77 -17.89
N THR A 266 4.86 -24.41 -18.36
CA THR A 266 3.57 -23.73 -18.66
C THR A 266 2.55 -24.01 -17.56
N HIS A 267 1.84 -22.99 -17.08
CA HIS A 267 0.76 -23.18 -16.10
C HIS A 267 -0.52 -23.64 -16.80
N VAL A 268 -1.03 -24.82 -16.44
CA VAL A 268 -2.28 -25.40 -16.96
C VAL A 268 -3.33 -25.46 -15.85
N SER A 269 -4.52 -24.91 -16.09
CA SER A 269 -5.66 -24.94 -15.16
C SER A 269 -6.86 -25.64 -15.79
N ILE A 270 -7.58 -26.46 -15.01
CA ILE A 270 -8.78 -27.17 -15.45
C ILE A 270 -9.98 -26.67 -14.65
N ILE A 271 -11.02 -26.23 -15.35
CA ILE A 271 -12.29 -25.77 -14.77
C ILE A 271 -13.40 -26.72 -15.28
N SER A 272 -14.02 -27.46 -14.37
CA SER A 272 -15.01 -28.49 -14.69
C SER A 272 -16.44 -27.95 -14.62
N THR A 273 -17.28 -28.35 -15.57
CA THR A 273 -18.72 -28.05 -15.64
C THR A 273 -19.56 -29.30 -15.34
N LYS A 274 -20.83 -29.15 -14.93
CA LYS A 274 -21.75 -30.30 -14.82
C LYS A 274 -22.04 -30.87 -16.22
N PRO A 275 -22.29 -32.19 -16.36
CA PRO A 275 -22.59 -32.80 -17.65
C PRO A 275 -23.80 -32.14 -18.32
N ILE A 276 -23.63 -31.75 -19.58
CA ILE A 276 -24.72 -31.28 -20.43
C ILE A 276 -25.51 -32.52 -20.90
N PRO A 277 -26.84 -32.56 -20.78
CA PRO A 277 -27.63 -33.68 -21.29
C PRO A 277 -27.37 -33.89 -22.79
N SER A 278 -27.18 -35.15 -23.19
CA SER A 278 -26.87 -35.56 -24.57
C SER A 278 -27.77 -34.88 -25.62
N ALA A 279 -27.15 -34.38 -26.69
CA ALA A 279 -27.71 -33.53 -27.74
C ALA A 279 -28.85 -34.11 -28.61
N HIS A 280 -29.48 -35.22 -28.21
CA HIS A 280 -30.49 -35.90 -29.04
C HIS A 280 -31.94 -35.52 -28.76
N ASN A 281 -32.23 -34.63 -27.81
CA ASN A 281 -33.60 -34.18 -27.53
C ASN A 281 -33.77 -32.66 -27.27
N LEU A 282 -32.81 -31.84 -27.67
CA LEU A 282 -32.87 -30.41 -27.39
C LEU A 282 -33.52 -29.64 -28.55
N THR A 283 -34.81 -29.37 -28.39
CA THR A 283 -35.47 -28.25 -29.09
C THR A 283 -34.88 -26.96 -28.53
N ILE A 284 -34.43 -26.07 -29.42
CA ILE A 284 -33.81 -24.78 -29.09
C ILE A 284 -34.84 -23.94 -28.32
N SER A 285 -34.73 -23.96 -26.99
CA SER A 285 -35.47 -23.12 -26.06
C SER A 285 -34.48 -22.16 -25.42
N GLU A 286 -34.84 -20.88 -25.39
CA GLU A 286 -34.10 -19.77 -24.76
C GLU A 286 -34.07 -19.90 -23.23
N ASP A 287 -33.51 -21.00 -22.70
CA ASP A 287 -33.41 -21.24 -21.26
C ASP A 287 -32.27 -20.39 -20.64
N PRO A 288 -32.56 -19.47 -19.69
CA PRO A 288 -31.57 -18.65 -19.00
C PRO A 288 -30.52 -19.44 -18.20
N SER A 289 -30.77 -20.72 -17.92
CA SER A 289 -29.85 -21.59 -17.16
C SER A 289 -28.47 -21.76 -17.82
N HIS A 290 -28.38 -21.60 -19.15
CA HIS A 290 -27.13 -21.72 -19.91
C HIS A 290 -26.26 -20.44 -19.93
N LEU A 291 -26.86 -19.27 -19.74
CA LEU A 291 -26.14 -18.00 -19.57
C LEU A 291 -25.40 -17.96 -18.22
N LEU A 292 -25.98 -18.56 -17.18
CA LEU A 292 -25.34 -18.75 -15.87
C LEU A 292 -24.07 -19.62 -15.96
N LEU A 293 -24.09 -20.71 -16.74
CA LEU A 293 -22.93 -21.58 -16.94
C LEU A 293 -21.74 -20.86 -17.61
N PHE A 294 -22.02 -19.98 -18.58
CA PHE A 294 -21.01 -19.16 -19.24
C PHE A 294 -20.39 -18.15 -18.27
N VAL A 295 -21.22 -17.39 -17.54
CA VAL A 295 -20.78 -16.39 -16.55
C VAL A 295 -19.99 -17.01 -15.39
N ASP A 296 -20.42 -18.15 -14.86
CA ASP A 296 -19.81 -18.78 -13.68
C ASP A 296 -18.41 -19.37 -13.93
N HIS A 297 -18.02 -19.61 -15.19
CA HIS A 297 -16.76 -20.32 -15.50
C HIS A 297 -15.83 -19.54 -16.45
N MET A 298 -16.37 -18.73 -17.36
CA MET A 298 -15.56 -17.82 -18.19
C MET A 298 -14.95 -16.70 -17.37
N ILE A 299 -15.70 -16.13 -16.41
CA ILE A 299 -15.18 -15.05 -15.56
C ILE A 299 -13.99 -15.54 -14.72
N PRO A 300 -14.03 -16.71 -14.06
CA PRO A 300 -12.84 -17.29 -13.42
C PRO A 300 -11.67 -17.52 -14.39
N ALA A 301 -11.92 -18.09 -15.58
CA ALA A 301 -10.88 -18.32 -16.58
C ALA A 301 -10.22 -17.00 -17.03
N LEU A 302 -11.02 -15.99 -17.36
CA LEU A 302 -10.57 -14.65 -17.73
C LEU A 302 -9.86 -13.96 -16.57
N ARG A 303 -10.25 -14.18 -15.29
CA ARG A 303 -9.54 -13.66 -14.11
C ARG A 303 -8.17 -14.29 -13.91
N ILE A 304 -8.05 -15.60 -14.11
CA ILE A 304 -6.77 -16.32 -14.03
C ILE A 304 -5.83 -15.79 -15.11
N ILE A 305 -6.32 -15.68 -16.35
CA ILE A 305 -5.53 -15.17 -17.46
C ILE A 305 -5.26 -13.67 -17.32
N SER A 306 -6.21 -12.85 -16.86
CA SER A 306 -6.01 -11.41 -16.68
C SER A 306 -4.90 -11.12 -15.68
N HIS A 307 -4.82 -11.89 -14.59
CA HIS A 307 -3.73 -11.74 -13.62
C HIS A 307 -2.36 -12.02 -14.26
N LYS A 308 -2.28 -12.99 -15.20
CA LYS A 308 -1.04 -13.31 -15.90
C LYS A 308 -0.74 -12.34 -17.05
N ALA A 309 -1.78 -11.89 -17.75
CA ALA A 309 -1.71 -10.86 -18.78
C ALA A 309 -1.27 -9.51 -18.19
N GLU A 310 -1.70 -9.16 -16.97
CA GLU A 310 -1.25 -7.96 -16.26
C GLU A 310 0.26 -7.92 -16.01
N GLU A 311 0.95 -9.07 -15.96
CA GLU A 311 2.41 -9.13 -15.86
C GLU A 311 3.11 -8.74 -17.18
N HIS A 312 2.40 -8.83 -18.32
CA HIS A 312 2.97 -8.72 -19.67
C HIS A 312 2.40 -7.56 -20.49
N ILE A 313 1.27 -6.97 -20.08
CA ILE A 313 0.72 -5.74 -20.66
C ILE A 313 1.49 -4.55 -20.06
N PRO A 314 2.23 -3.76 -20.85
CA PRO A 314 2.76 -2.49 -20.37
C PRO A 314 1.59 -1.53 -20.17
N LYS A 315 0.97 -1.51 -18.98
CA LYS A 315 0.24 -0.33 -18.55
C LYS A 315 1.30 0.78 -18.47
N GLU A 316 1.15 1.85 -19.26
CA GLU A 316 1.96 3.05 -19.02
C GLU A 316 1.80 3.38 -17.53
N LYS A 317 2.89 3.23 -16.77
CA LYS A 317 2.83 3.42 -15.32
C LYS A 317 2.33 4.83 -15.08
N GLN A 318 1.26 4.96 -14.32
CA GLN A 318 0.79 6.25 -13.84
C GLN A 318 1.99 7.05 -13.32
N HIS A 319 2.17 8.26 -13.84
CA HIS A 319 3.27 9.12 -13.45
C HIS A 319 2.82 10.05 -12.33
N ILE A 320 3.46 9.91 -11.18
CA ILE A 320 3.23 10.78 -10.02
C ILE A 320 4.47 11.64 -9.79
N ILE A 321 4.27 12.97 -9.77
CA ILE A 321 5.31 13.90 -9.30
C ILE A 321 5.09 14.19 -7.82
N ILE A 322 6.15 14.04 -7.03
CA ILE A 322 6.17 14.35 -5.60
C ILE A 322 7.15 15.49 -5.38
N VAL A 323 6.70 16.57 -4.77
CA VAL A 323 7.51 17.79 -4.61
C VAL A 323 7.87 18.02 -3.15
N GLY A 324 9.13 17.75 -2.81
CA GLY A 324 9.71 17.88 -1.47
C GLY A 324 10.16 16.54 -0.90
N GLY A 325 11.47 16.34 -0.75
CA GLY A 325 12.13 15.11 -0.29
C GLY A 325 12.22 14.96 1.23
N GLY A 326 11.32 15.57 2.00
CA GLY A 326 11.16 15.31 3.43
C GLY A 326 10.51 13.95 3.71
N LEU A 327 10.30 13.60 4.99
CA LEU A 327 9.74 12.28 5.34
C LEU A 327 8.40 11.97 4.66
N ALA A 328 7.53 12.97 4.50
CA ALA A 328 6.25 12.79 3.79
C ALA A 328 6.47 12.40 2.32
N GLY A 329 7.38 13.08 1.62
CA GLY A 329 7.71 12.78 0.23
C GLY A 329 8.41 11.45 0.07
N LEU A 330 9.38 11.13 0.93
CA LEU A 330 10.06 9.82 0.91
C LEU A 330 9.05 8.67 1.10
N THR A 331 8.10 8.86 2.02
CA THR A 331 7.03 7.88 2.27
C THR A 331 6.10 7.76 1.06
N ALA A 332 5.61 8.90 0.54
CA ALA A 332 4.71 8.92 -0.59
C ALA A 332 5.35 8.31 -1.85
N SER A 333 6.64 8.54 -2.09
CA SER A 333 7.39 7.96 -3.22
C SER A 333 7.46 6.45 -3.16
N LEU A 334 7.86 5.90 -2.01
CA LEU A 334 7.96 4.45 -1.82
C LEU A 334 6.59 3.75 -1.90
N VAL A 335 5.56 4.36 -1.32
CA VAL A 335 4.19 3.80 -1.41
C VAL A 335 3.69 3.86 -2.85
N SER A 336 3.86 4.99 -3.54
CA SER A 336 3.42 5.12 -4.93
C SER A 336 4.10 4.10 -5.84
N ALA A 337 5.42 3.96 -5.71
CA ALA A 337 6.19 2.97 -6.48
C ALA A 337 5.77 1.53 -6.14
N SER A 338 5.52 1.20 -4.87
CA SER A 338 5.02 -0.14 -4.48
C SER A 338 3.63 -0.48 -5.03
N ARG A 339 2.91 0.54 -5.53
CA ARG A 339 1.60 0.43 -6.18
C ARG A 339 1.71 0.47 -7.72
N GLY A 340 2.93 0.38 -8.26
CA GLY A 340 3.19 0.31 -9.70
C GLY A 340 3.29 1.66 -10.40
N ALA A 341 3.25 2.78 -9.68
CA ALA A 341 3.42 4.11 -10.28
C ALA A 341 4.89 4.41 -10.60
N ARG A 342 5.13 5.12 -11.71
CA ARG A 342 6.41 5.77 -11.98
C ARG A 342 6.44 7.07 -11.20
N VAL A 343 7.48 7.30 -10.41
CA VAL A 343 7.58 8.44 -9.51
C VAL A 343 8.71 9.36 -9.93
N THR A 344 8.45 10.66 -9.95
CA THR A 344 9.51 11.67 -9.97
C THR A 344 9.46 12.44 -8.65
N LEU A 345 10.46 12.24 -7.80
CA LEU A 345 10.64 12.96 -6.55
C LEU A 345 11.54 14.18 -6.80
N ILE A 346 11.01 15.38 -6.63
CA ILE A 346 11.72 16.64 -6.86
C ILE A 346 12.04 17.29 -5.52
N ASP A 347 13.28 17.72 -5.32
CA ASP A 347 13.69 18.53 -4.17
C ASP A 347 14.55 19.71 -4.63
N LYS A 348 14.29 20.89 -4.05
CA LYS A 348 15.06 22.09 -4.34
C LYS A 348 16.43 22.10 -3.69
N GLU A 349 16.61 21.33 -2.61
CA GLU A 349 17.88 21.20 -1.91
C GLU A 349 18.80 20.17 -2.60
N PRO A 350 20.12 20.26 -2.37
CA PRO A 350 21.10 19.29 -2.89
C PRO A 350 21.01 17.92 -2.21
N ARG A 351 20.19 17.77 -1.16
CA ARG A 351 20.03 16.52 -0.40
C ARG A 351 18.60 16.40 0.10
N LEU A 352 18.07 15.18 0.03
CA LEU A 352 16.78 14.81 0.63
C LEU A 352 16.84 14.86 2.16
N GLY A 353 15.66 14.94 2.79
CA GLY A 353 15.44 14.83 4.23
C GLY A 353 14.79 16.06 4.87
N GLY A 354 14.99 17.25 4.29
CA GLY A 354 14.37 18.50 4.75
C GLY A 354 14.51 18.73 6.27
N ASN A 355 13.47 19.29 6.89
CA ASN A 355 13.42 19.42 8.36
C ASN A 355 13.24 18.07 9.07
N SER A 356 12.68 17.05 8.39
CA SER A 356 12.47 15.72 8.98
C SER A 356 13.78 15.08 9.44
N ALA A 357 14.86 15.24 8.66
CA ALA A 357 16.19 14.74 9.01
C ALA A 357 16.81 15.41 10.26
N LYS A 358 16.26 16.55 10.70
CA LYS A 358 16.70 17.27 11.91
C LYS A 358 15.91 16.88 13.16
N ALA A 359 14.85 16.08 13.02
CA ALA A 359 13.98 15.71 14.13
C ALA A 359 14.70 14.80 15.13
N SER A 360 14.71 15.19 16.40
CA SER A 360 15.51 14.52 17.44
C SER A 360 14.68 13.82 18.52
N SER A 361 13.41 14.21 18.70
CA SER A 361 12.60 13.74 19.84
C SER A 361 11.94 12.38 19.60
N GLY A 362 11.55 12.06 18.37
CA GLY A 362 10.92 10.78 18.01
C GLY A 362 9.63 10.91 17.22
N MET A 363 9.02 9.78 16.93
CA MET A 363 7.73 9.65 16.23
C MET A 363 6.70 9.06 17.19
N ASN A 364 5.51 9.65 17.27
CA ASN A 364 4.46 9.08 18.11
C ASN A 364 3.78 7.89 17.45
N ALA A 365 3.41 6.88 18.23
CA ALA A 365 2.46 5.84 17.84
C ALA A 365 1.90 5.16 19.08
N MET A 366 0.69 4.58 18.96
CA MET A 366 0.08 3.74 19.99
C MET A 366 0.06 2.28 19.53
N HIS A 367 -0.19 1.34 20.46
CA HIS A 367 -0.32 -0.10 20.19
C HIS A 367 0.84 -0.68 19.37
N THR A 368 2.07 -0.25 19.66
CA THR A 368 3.26 -0.72 18.95
C THR A 368 3.90 -1.91 19.66
N ILE A 369 4.66 -2.72 18.93
CA ILE A 369 5.46 -3.81 19.51
C ILE A 369 6.40 -3.30 20.63
N THR A 370 6.94 -2.09 20.48
CA THR A 370 7.78 -1.43 21.49
C THR A 370 7.00 -1.10 22.77
N GLN A 371 5.77 -0.58 22.66
CA GLN A 371 4.96 -0.31 23.85
C GLN A 371 4.56 -1.61 24.55
N HIS A 372 4.20 -2.65 23.79
CA HIS A 372 3.89 -3.96 24.33
C HIS A 372 5.09 -4.58 25.06
N SER A 373 6.31 -4.53 24.50
CA SER A 373 7.51 -5.07 25.14
C SER A 373 7.91 -4.33 26.42
N LEU A 374 7.52 -3.06 26.54
CA LEU A 374 7.77 -2.22 27.72
C LEU A 374 6.58 -2.17 28.69
N ASN A 375 5.55 -2.99 28.48
CA ASN A 375 4.31 -3.01 29.28
C ASN A 375 3.63 -1.63 29.39
N VAL A 376 3.71 -0.82 28.33
CA VAL A 376 3.04 0.47 28.25
C VAL A 376 1.68 0.31 27.58
N ASN A 377 0.62 0.58 28.33
CA ASN A 377 -0.74 0.60 27.81
C ASN A 377 -1.12 2.03 27.39
N ASP A 378 -1.24 2.27 26.09
CA ASP A 378 -1.66 3.55 25.49
C ASP A 378 -2.83 3.27 24.56
N THR A 379 -3.92 4.02 24.67
CA THR A 379 -5.15 3.75 23.92
C THR A 379 -5.44 4.83 22.88
N PHE A 380 -6.36 4.54 21.95
CA PHE A 380 -6.88 5.56 21.03
C PHE A 380 -7.39 6.78 21.79
N ASP A 381 -8.19 6.59 22.84
CA ASP A 381 -8.79 7.69 23.58
C ASP A 381 -7.77 8.52 24.34
N ASP A 382 -6.75 7.89 24.93
CA ASP A 382 -5.70 8.61 25.65
C ASP A 382 -4.83 9.42 24.68
N PHE A 383 -4.40 8.82 23.58
CA PHE A 383 -3.61 9.53 22.58
C PHE A 383 -4.44 10.63 21.90
N TYR A 384 -5.69 10.35 21.52
CA TYR A 384 -6.58 11.36 20.91
C TYR A 384 -6.87 12.52 21.87
N ARG A 385 -7.07 12.26 23.16
CA ARG A 385 -7.27 13.30 24.17
C ARG A 385 -6.06 14.23 24.27
N ASP A 386 -4.85 13.68 24.27
CA ASP A 386 -3.62 14.48 24.32
C ASP A 386 -3.47 15.35 23.06
N VAL A 387 -3.76 14.77 21.89
CA VAL A 387 -3.65 15.48 20.60
C VAL A 387 -4.71 16.58 20.47
N ILE A 388 -5.97 16.30 20.82
CA ILE A 388 -7.04 17.29 20.83
C ILE A 388 -6.74 18.42 21.82
N THR A 389 -6.31 18.08 23.04
CA THR A 389 -5.94 19.07 24.06
C THR A 389 -4.80 19.95 23.58
N SER A 390 -3.79 19.36 22.96
CA SER A 390 -2.68 20.09 22.36
C SER A 390 -3.17 21.03 21.25
N SER A 391 -4.01 20.56 20.34
CA SER A 391 -4.53 21.38 19.22
C SER A 391 -5.44 22.54 19.64
N LYS A 392 -5.90 22.55 20.90
CA LYS A 392 -6.96 23.45 21.42
C LYS A 392 -8.28 23.31 20.66
N SER A 393 -8.50 22.16 20.01
CA SER A 393 -9.78 21.79 19.40
C SER A 393 -10.77 21.34 20.46
N SER A 394 -12.07 21.43 20.15
CA SER A 394 -13.11 20.96 21.05
C SER A 394 -13.18 19.43 21.04
N ILE A 395 -13.04 18.79 22.21
CA ILE A 395 -13.21 17.34 22.36
C ILE A 395 -14.63 16.86 22.02
N ASN A 396 -15.62 17.77 22.13
CA ASN A 396 -17.02 17.49 21.84
C ASN A 396 -17.36 17.61 20.35
N LYS A 397 -16.40 17.98 19.49
CA LYS A 397 -16.56 18.05 18.04
C LYS A 397 -15.56 17.10 17.37
N PRO A 398 -16.02 16.03 16.71
CA PRO A 398 -15.13 15.08 16.04
C PRO A 398 -14.19 15.79 15.05
N HIS A 399 -12.89 15.66 15.29
CA HIS A 399 -11.87 16.20 14.39
C HIS A 399 -11.31 15.06 13.52
N VAL A 400 -11.89 14.87 12.34
CA VAL A 400 -11.64 13.69 11.48
C VAL A 400 -10.16 13.48 11.12
N LEU A 401 -9.40 14.57 10.87
CA LEU A 401 -7.98 14.47 10.56
C LEU A 401 -7.15 13.98 11.77
N LEU A 402 -7.45 14.47 12.98
CA LEU A 402 -6.78 14.02 14.21
C LEU A 402 -7.16 12.59 14.58
N GLN A 403 -8.42 12.20 14.38
CA GLN A 403 -8.84 10.81 14.57
C GLN A 403 -8.10 9.89 13.60
N THR A 404 -7.97 10.29 12.34
CA THR A 404 -7.20 9.56 11.33
C THR A 404 -5.73 9.46 11.71
N LEU A 405 -5.10 10.56 12.15
CA LEU A 405 -3.70 10.58 12.61
C LEU A 405 -3.45 9.57 13.73
N VAL A 406 -4.31 9.54 14.74
CA VAL A 406 -4.18 8.64 15.90
C VAL A 406 -4.48 7.20 15.50
N ARG A 407 -5.61 6.95 14.80
CA ARG A 407 -6.04 5.62 14.38
C ARG A 407 -5.01 4.94 13.47
N ASP A 408 -4.42 5.69 12.54
CA ASP A 408 -3.48 5.14 11.56
C ASP A 408 -2.03 5.13 12.10
N SER A 409 -1.79 5.60 13.33
CA SER A 409 -0.46 5.64 13.94
C SER A 409 0.21 4.27 14.15
N PRO A 410 -0.48 3.18 14.54
CA PRO A 410 0.14 1.86 14.63
C PRO A 410 0.59 1.37 13.24
N VAL A 411 -0.19 1.65 12.20
CA VAL A 411 0.12 1.24 10.82
C VAL A 411 1.30 2.05 10.26
N ALA A 412 1.39 3.34 10.60
CA ALA A 412 2.54 4.17 10.26
C ALA A 412 3.83 3.68 10.94
N PHE A 413 3.75 3.29 12.21
CA PHE A 413 4.87 2.65 12.91
C PHE A 413 5.28 1.34 12.25
N GLN A 414 4.31 0.44 11.99
CA GLN A 414 4.57 -0.86 11.36
C GLN A 414 5.22 -0.69 9.99
N TYR A 415 4.75 0.28 9.19
CA TYR A 415 5.36 0.59 7.90
C TYR A 415 6.86 0.92 8.00
N LEU A 416 7.27 1.70 9.00
CA LEU A 416 8.69 1.99 9.21
C LEU A 416 9.44 0.75 9.72
N TYR A 417 8.84 -0.02 10.62
CA TYR A 417 9.40 -1.27 11.12
C TYR A 417 9.69 -2.27 9.98
N ASP A 418 8.74 -2.43 9.04
CA ASP A 418 8.87 -3.30 7.86
C ASP A 418 9.98 -2.83 6.90
N LYS A 419 10.40 -1.56 6.97
CA LYS A 419 11.57 -1.02 6.26
C LYS A 419 12.89 -1.24 7.00
N GLY A 420 12.88 -1.99 8.10
CA GLY A 420 14.06 -2.35 8.88
C GLY A 420 14.50 -1.27 9.86
N LEU A 421 13.61 -0.37 10.26
CA LEU A 421 13.90 0.66 11.27
C LEU A 421 13.66 0.11 12.68
N ASN A 422 14.69 0.18 13.53
CA ASN A 422 14.56 -0.11 14.95
C ASN A 422 14.14 1.15 15.71
N LEU A 423 12.90 1.16 16.21
CA LEU A 423 12.29 2.24 16.98
C LEU A 423 11.89 1.76 18.39
N SER A 424 12.83 1.07 19.05
CA SER A 424 12.64 0.40 20.35
C SER A 424 12.72 1.32 21.57
N LEU A 425 13.31 2.52 21.47
CA LEU A 425 13.32 3.45 22.59
C LEU A 425 11.99 4.20 22.67
N LEU A 426 11.49 4.35 23.90
CA LEU A 426 10.22 5.00 24.17
C LEU A 426 10.41 6.14 25.16
N THR A 427 9.86 7.31 24.84
CA THR A 427 9.96 8.52 25.67
C THR A 427 8.58 9.16 25.86
N GLN A 428 8.36 9.81 27.00
CA GLN A 428 7.17 10.63 27.27
C GLN A 428 7.52 12.13 27.16
N CYS A 429 7.18 12.73 26.02
CA CYS A 429 7.42 14.15 25.77
C CYS A 429 6.36 15.05 26.44
N GLY A 430 6.49 16.37 26.27
CA GLY A 430 5.60 17.35 26.90
C GLY A 430 4.18 17.28 26.34
N GLY A 431 3.20 17.37 27.24
CA GLY A 431 1.77 17.24 26.90
C GLY A 431 1.26 15.82 26.69
N HIS A 432 2.10 14.79 26.85
CA HIS A 432 1.70 13.39 26.78
C HIS A 432 1.26 12.86 28.15
N GLY A 433 0.13 12.15 28.21
CA GLY A 433 -0.31 11.36 29.35
C GLY A 433 0.46 10.05 29.53
N THR A 434 0.90 9.43 28.43
CA THR A 434 1.56 8.11 28.39
C THR A 434 2.80 8.15 27.48
N PRO A 435 3.86 7.35 27.74
CA PRO A 435 5.00 7.22 26.83
C PRO A 435 4.57 6.66 25.46
N ARG A 436 4.85 7.41 24.39
CA ARG A 436 4.49 7.01 23.01
C ARG A 436 5.43 7.54 21.93
N THR A 437 6.46 8.29 22.32
CA THR A 437 7.39 8.88 21.36
C THR A 437 8.54 7.90 21.13
N HIS A 438 8.50 7.23 19.98
CA HIS A 438 9.45 6.22 19.55
C HIS A 438 10.73 6.83 18.97
N ARG A 439 11.88 6.27 19.33
CA ARG A 439 13.22 6.73 18.92
C ARG A 439 14.12 5.59 18.49
N ASP A 440 15.17 5.96 17.75
CA ASP A 440 16.23 5.06 17.34
C ASP A 440 17.09 4.60 18.53
N ASP A 441 17.44 3.31 18.54
CA ASP A 441 18.41 2.73 19.48
C ASP A 441 19.66 2.24 18.76
N PRO A 442 20.51 3.14 18.25
CA PRO A 442 21.70 2.71 17.54
C PRO A 442 22.76 2.20 18.52
N PRO A 443 23.70 1.35 18.06
CA PRO A 443 24.83 0.90 18.88
C PRO A 443 25.59 2.06 19.52
N ALA A 444 26.24 1.79 20.65
CA ALA A 444 27.06 2.77 21.35
C ALA A 444 28.08 3.45 20.41
N GLY A 445 28.19 4.78 20.51
CA GLY A 445 29.07 5.59 19.66
C GLY A 445 28.44 6.09 18.36
N MET A 446 27.28 5.57 17.94
CA MET A 446 26.56 6.13 16.78
C MET A 446 25.67 7.31 17.18
N LEU A 447 25.47 8.25 16.24
CA LEU A 447 24.65 9.44 16.48
C LEU A 447 23.17 9.05 16.60
N ARG A 448 22.57 9.28 17.78
CA ARG A 448 21.13 9.09 18.01
C ARG A 448 20.34 10.26 17.45
N ASN A 449 19.79 10.10 16.25
CA ASN A 449 18.98 11.10 15.55
C ASN A 449 17.91 10.40 14.73
N VAL A 450 16.79 10.11 15.38
CA VAL A 450 15.62 9.43 14.81
C VAL A 450 15.17 10.01 13.47
N GLY A 451 15.18 11.32 13.29
CA GLY A 451 14.82 11.97 12.03
C GLY A 451 15.76 11.57 10.91
N ALA A 452 17.07 11.77 11.12
CA ALA A 452 18.10 11.38 10.15
C ALA A 452 18.12 9.87 9.91
N TYR A 453 17.92 9.06 10.95
CA TYR A 453 17.86 7.60 10.89
C TYR A 453 16.73 7.12 9.98
N ILE A 454 15.50 7.61 10.21
CA ILE A 454 14.33 7.29 9.37
C ILE A 454 14.56 7.77 7.94
N THR A 455 14.91 9.04 7.74
CA THR A 455 15.06 9.58 6.37
C THR A 455 16.18 8.87 5.60
N LYS A 456 17.31 8.57 6.25
CA LYS A 456 18.44 7.88 5.59
C LYS A 456 18.05 6.46 5.16
N ASN A 457 17.32 5.72 5.99
CA ASN A 457 16.81 4.40 5.64
C ASN A 457 15.85 4.48 4.44
N LEU A 458 14.88 5.41 4.45
CA LEU A 458 13.95 5.54 3.33
C LEU A 458 14.64 6.00 2.04
N ILE A 459 15.64 6.88 2.11
CA ILE A 459 16.47 7.26 0.96
C ILE A 459 17.21 6.03 0.41
N GLN A 460 17.74 5.16 1.27
CA GLN A 460 18.37 3.91 0.83
C GLN A 460 17.37 2.97 0.14
N ASN A 461 16.11 2.91 0.59
CA ASN A 461 15.06 2.17 -0.09
C ASN A 461 14.71 2.79 -1.45
N ILE A 462 14.64 4.12 -1.54
CA ILE A 462 14.41 4.83 -2.80
C ILE A 462 15.52 4.55 -3.81
N ASN A 463 16.79 4.60 -3.38
CA ASN A 463 17.93 4.31 -4.25
C ASN A 463 17.93 2.87 -4.80
N LYS A 464 17.19 1.95 -4.17
CA LYS A 464 17.01 0.56 -4.62
C LYS A 464 15.76 0.37 -5.47
N THR A 465 14.91 1.38 -5.61
CA THR A 465 13.62 1.30 -6.30
C THR A 465 13.72 1.95 -7.68
N LEU A 466 13.75 1.13 -8.74
CA LEU A 466 13.95 1.60 -10.13
C LEU A 466 12.86 2.55 -10.63
N ASP A 467 11.66 2.48 -10.06
CA ASP A 467 10.52 3.30 -10.45
C ASP A 467 10.53 4.71 -9.86
N ILE A 468 11.54 5.07 -9.05
CA ILE A 468 11.64 6.39 -8.43
C ILE A 468 12.84 7.15 -9.00
N PHE A 469 12.54 8.23 -9.73
CA PHE A 469 13.52 9.16 -10.26
C PHE A 469 13.63 10.38 -9.35
N VAL A 470 14.83 10.66 -8.84
CA VAL A 470 15.07 11.79 -7.92
C VAL A 470 15.72 12.96 -8.67
N LEU A 471 15.11 14.14 -8.60
CA LEU A 471 15.63 15.39 -9.15
C LEU A 471 15.98 16.35 -8.01
N LEU A 472 17.27 16.50 -7.72
CA LEU A 472 17.79 17.41 -6.70
C LEU A 472 18.18 18.76 -7.31
N ASN A 473 18.35 19.79 -6.46
CA ASN A 473 18.65 21.16 -6.89
C ASN A 473 17.62 21.71 -7.89
N ASN A 474 16.36 21.27 -7.76
CA ASN A 474 15.33 21.58 -8.72
C ASN A 474 14.10 22.14 -7.99
N SER A 475 13.94 23.46 -8.07
CA SER A 475 12.85 24.15 -7.41
C SER A 475 11.61 24.15 -8.28
N VAL A 476 10.46 23.75 -7.75
CA VAL A 476 9.16 23.88 -8.42
C VAL A 476 8.56 25.23 -8.06
N THR A 477 8.14 25.98 -9.07
CA THR A 477 7.62 27.35 -8.90
C THR A 477 6.13 27.46 -9.19
N HIS A 478 5.59 26.58 -10.06
CA HIS A 478 4.19 26.62 -10.47
C HIS A 478 3.60 25.21 -10.62
N LEU A 479 2.32 25.09 -10.29
CA LEU A 479 1.47 23.95 -10.67
C LEU A 479 0.88 24.23 -12.04
N GLU A 480 1.03 23.28 -12.96
CA GLU A 480 0.47 23.40 -14.30
C GLU A 480 -0.92 22.79 -14.31
N THR A 481 -1.87 23.51 -14.90
CA THR A 481 -3.27 23.10 -14.97
C THR A 481 -3.78 23.09 -16.41
N ASP A 482 -4.76 22.25 -16.69
CA ASP A 482 -5.53 22.32 -17.94
C ASP A 482 -6.59 23.44 -17.90
N SER A 483 -7.41 23.54 -18.95
CA SER A 483 -8.51 24.51 -19.06
C SER A 483 -9.60 24.33 -18.01
N ASN A 484 -9.68 23.16 -17.35
CA ASN A 484 -10.66 22.84 -16.31
C ASN A 484 -10.05 23.01 -14.89
N SER A 485 -8.88 23.63 -14.77
CA SER A 485 -8.15 23.80 -13.50
C SER A 485 -7.76 22.48 -12.82
N LYS A 486 -7.65 21.39 -13.58
CA LYS A 486 -7.11 20.11 -13.13
C LYS A 486 -5.59 20.15 -13.24
N VAL A 487 -4.90 19.65 -12.21
CA VAL A 487 -3.42 19.63 -12.20
C VAL A 487 -2.91 18.54 -13.14
N ILE A 488 -1.99 18.92 -14.03
CA ILE A 488 -1.41 18.05 -15.08
C ILE A 488 0.12 17.98 -15.03
N GLY A 489 0.74 18.61 -14.03
CA GLY A 489 2.18 18.66 -13.89
C GLY A 489 2.68 19.83 -13.07
N VAL A 490 3.97 20.10 -13.18
CA VAL A 490 4.66 21.18 -12.49
C VAL A 490 5.64 21.90 -13.40
N ARG A 491 5.95 23.15 -13.09
CA ARG A 491 7.02 23.92 -13.74
C ARG A 491 8.13 24.24 -12.76
N THR A 492 9.35 23.94 -13.17
CA THR A 492 10.56 24.21 -12.40
C THR A 492 11.00 25.66 -12.55
N GLN A 493 11.87 26.14 -11.66
CA GLN A 493 12.45 27.49 -11.72
C GLN A 493 13.26 27.72 -13.01
N GLY A 494 13.82 26.66 -13.61
CA GLY A 494 14.47 26.71 -14.91
C GLY A 494 13.51 26.78 -16.10
N GLY A 495 12.19 26.85 -15.86
CA GLY A 495 11.16 26.94 -16.90
C GLY A 495 10.72 25.59 -17.48
N GLN A 496 11.38 24.49 -17.11
CA GLN A 496 11.02 23.14 -17.57
C GLN A 496 9.63 22.75 -17.03
N VAL A 497 8.76 22.30 -17.93
CA VAL A 497 7.46 21.71 -17.59
C VAL A 497 7.60 20.21 -17.53
N LEU A 498 7.16 19.62 -16.43
CA LEU A 498 7.12 18.17 -16.20
C LEU A 498 5.65 17.76 -16.06
N SER A 499 5.14 17.04 -17.05
CA SER A 499 3.79 16.46 -17.01
C SER A 499 3.72 15.30 -16.03
N ALA A 500 2.55 15.12 -15.41
CA ALA A 500 2.25 13.99 -14.55
C ALA A 500 0.73 13.76 -14.49
N ASP A 501 0.32 12.52 -14.23
CA ASP A 501 -1.08 12.20 -13.98
C ASP A 501 -1.56 12.83 -12.68
N LYS A 502 -0.70 12.84 -11.64
CA LYS A 502 -1.02 13.38 -10.31
C LYS A 502 0.21 14.03 -9.66
N VAL A 503 -0.04 15.02 -8.81
CA VAL A 503 1.00 15.74 -8.06
C VAL A 503 0.72 15.65 -6.55
N ILE A 504 1.74 15.26 -5.77
CA ILE A 504 1.68 15.24 -4.30
C ILE A 504 2.67 16.29 -3.76
N LEU A 505 2.15 17.28 -3.04
CA LEU A 505 2.95 18.32 -2.39
C LEU A 505 3.41 17.86 -1.01
N THR A 506 4.73 17.83 -0.80
CA THR A 506 5.39 17.43 0.45
C THR A 506 6.52 18.39 0.82
N SER A 507 6.37 19.66 0.45
CA SER A 507 7.41 20.70 0.47
C SER A 507 7.75 21.28 1.85
N GLY A 508 7.09 20.80 2.91
CA GLY A 508 7.23 21.35 4.26
C GLY A 508 6.58 22.71 4.44
N GLY A 509 6.86 23.34 5.58
CA GLY A 509 6.26 24.60 6.02
C GLY A 509 6.93 25.88 5.50
N TYR A 510 6.56 26.99 6.11
CA TYR A 510 7.03 28.35 5.78
C TYR A 510 7.79 29.04 6.93
N GLY A 511 8.31 28.28 7.90
CA GLY A 511 8.98 28.80 9.09
C GLY A 511 10.30 29.57 8.86
N SER A 512 10.72 29.74 7.61
CA SER A 512 11.85 30.58 7.18
C SER A 512 11.44 31.71 6.22
N ASP A 513 10.17 31.84 5.83
CA ASP A 513 9.70 32.88 4.91
C ASP A 513 9.42 34.21 5.62
N ARG A 514 10.50 34.94 5.95
CA ARG A 514 10.43 36.21 6.69
C ARG A 514 9.95 37.39 5.85
N GLN A 515 9.87 37.24 4.53
CA GLN A 515 9.60 38.35 3.61
C GLN A 515 8.14 38.40 3.16
N ASP A 516 7.40 37.30 3.30
CA ASP A 516 6.03 37.20 2.81
C ASP A 516 5.12 36.49 3.82
N LEU A 517 5.15 35.15 3.92
CA LEU A 517 4.15 34.41 4.71
C LEU A 517 4.23 34.72 6.22
N LEU A 518 5.42 34.73 6.82
CA LEU A 518 5.54 35.08 8.25
C LEU A 518 5.18 36.55 8.49
N LEU A 519 5.56 37.45 7.58
CA LEU A 519 5.24 38.88 7.70
C LEU A 519 3.74 39.13 7.58
N LYS A 520 3.05 38.40 6.70
CA LYS A 520 1.62 38.51 6.46
C LYS A 520 0.80 37.95 7.62
N TYR A 521 1.16 36.78 8.15
CA TYR A 521 0.32 36.04 9.08
C TYR A 521 0.76 36.10 10.55
N THR A 522 2.05 36.30 10.82
CA THR A 522 2.60 36.34 12.19
C THR A 522 3.74 37.37 12.31
N PRO A 523 3.48 38.68 12.06
CA PRO A 523 4.52 39.71 12.02
C PRO A 523 5.34 39.79 13.31
N GLU A 524 4.75 39.46 14.46
CA GLU A 524 5.39 39.43 15.77
C GLU A 524 6.47 38.35 15.92
N LEU A 525 6.44 37.32 15.06
CA LEU A 525 7.42 36.23 15.04
C LEU A 525 8.55 36.47 14.04
N VAL A 526 8.43 37.44 13.13
CA VAL A 526 9.39 37.66 12.02
C VAL A 526 10.83 37.84 12.49
N ASP A 527 11.07 38.28 13.72
CA ASP A 527 12.42 38.44 14.28
C ASP A 527 12.93 37.25 15.10
N TYR A 528 12.07 36.29 15.44
CA TYR A 528 12.46 35.11 16.21
C TYR A 528 13.48 34.27 15.42
N PRO A 529 14.49 33.67 16.08
CA PRO A 529 15.30 32.65 15.43
C PRO A 529 14.44 31.45 15.04
N SER A 530 14.88 30.65 14.07
CA SER A 530 14.16 29.48 13.58
C SER A 530 15.02 28.22 13.68
N THR A 531 14.40 27.06 13.84
CA THR A 531 15.11 25.77 13.70
C THR A 531 15.01 25.19 12.29
N ASN A 532 14.25 25.86 11.42
CA ASN A 532 14.00 25.43 10.06
C ASN A 532 15.24 25.59 9.18
N GLY A 533 15.34 24.80 8.12
CA GLY A 533 16.26 25.13 7.04
C GLY A 533 15.81 26.41 6.33
N LEU A 534 16.76 27.12 5.71
CA LEU A 534 16.45 28.31 4.91
C LEU A 534 15.51 27.99 3.74
N PHE A 535 15.45 26.73 3.31
CA PHE A 535 14.55 26.21 2.29
C PHE A 535 13.06 26.19 2.69
N ALA A 536 12.70 26.30 3.97
CA ALA A 536 11.29 26.21 4.41
C ALA A 536 10.52 27.51 4.17
N THR A 537 10.25 27.82 2.89
CA THR A 537 9.74 29.13 2.43
C THR A 537 8.27 29.11 1.97
N GLY A 538 7.60 27.96 1.99
CA GLY A 538 6.18 27.86 1.61
C GLY A 538 5.86 28.14 0.14
N ASP A 539 6.81 27.99 -0.78
CA ASP A 539 6.66 28.35 -2.21
C ASP A 539 5.41 27.71 -2.85
N LEU A 540 5.15 26.43 -2.55
CA LEU A 540 4.02 25.70 -3.11
C LEU A 540 2.67 26.03 -2.45
N LEU A 541 2.67 26.62 -1.24
CA LEU A 541 1.43 27.18 -0.67
C LEU A 541 0.94 28.32 -1.56
N LYS A 542 1.85 29.21 -1.95
CA LYS A 542 1.59 30.36 -2.83
C LYS A 542 1.15 29.89 -4.21
N SER A 543 1.80 28.88 -4.77
CA SER A 543 1.42 28.33 -6.08
C SER A 543 0.06 27.64 -6.05
N ALA A 544 -0.26 26.88 -5.00
CA ALA A 544 -1.53 26.18 -4.89
C ALA A 544 -2.70 27.15 -4.62
N GLU A 545 -2.48 28.19 -3.81
CA GLU A 545 -3.48 29.25 -3.58
C GLU A 545 -3.89 29.94 -4.89
N LYS A 546 -2.93 30.21 -5.80
CA LYS A 546 -3.20 30.81 -7.12
C LYS A 546 -4.16 29.99 -8.00
N ILE A 547 -4.19 28.67 -7.84
CA ILE A 547 -5.12 27.78 -8.58
C ILE A 547 -6.38 27.45 -7.76
N GLY A 548 -6.62 28.19 -6.68
CA GLY A 548 -7.82 28.14 -5.86
C GLY A 548 -7.79 27.12 -4.72
N ALA A 549 -6.61 26.66 -4.28
CA ALA A 549 -6.49 25.88 -3.05
C ALA A 549 -6.76 26.76 -1.83
N LYS A 550 -7.49 26.24 -0.84
CA LYS A 550 -7.73 26.97 0.41
C LYS A 550 -6.54 26.83 1.34
N LEU A 551 -6.06 27.95 1.88
CA LEU A 551 -5.17 27.97 3.04
C LEU A 551 -5.97 28.08 4.34
N VAL A 552 -5.54 27.37 5.38
CA VAL A 552 -6.15 27.40 6.72
C VAL A 552 -5.07 27.51 7.79
N ASP A 553 -5.43 28.08 8.94
CA ASP A 553 -4.59 28.19 10.13
C ASP A 553 -3.22 28.86 9.89
N MET A 554 -3.11 29.74 8.90
CA MET A 554 -1.84 30.37 8.49
C MET A 554 -1.20 31.26 9.57
N ASP A 555 -1.99 31.74 10.54
CA ASP A 555 -1.53 32.47 11.72
C ASP A 555 -1.08 31.54 12.86
N GLN A 556 -1.27 30.22 12.73
CA GLN A 556 -0.86 29.23 13.71
C GLN A 556 0.58 28.75 13.43
N VAL A 557 1.55 29.47 14.00
CA VAL A 557 2.98 29.11 13.97
C VAL A 557 3.45 28.71 15.37
N GLN A 558 3.99 27.49 15.50
CA GLN A 558 4.51 27.01 16.77
C GLN A 558 5.93 27.50 17.02
N VAL A 559 6.09 28.13 18.17
CA VAL A 559 7.38 28.49 18.75
C VAL A 559 7.81 27.38 19.71
N HIS A 560 8.93 26.72 19.41
CA HIS A 560 9.54 25.77 20.34
C HIS A 560 10.28 26.53 21.46
N PRO A 561 10.15 26.12 22.73
CA PRO A 561 10.72 26.88 23.84
C PRO A 561 12.24 26.89 23.88
N THR A 562 12.90 25.90 23.25
CA THR A 562 14.32 25.61 23.51
C THR A 562 15.15 25.45 22.23
N GLY A 563 15.52 26.57 21.60
CA GLY A 563 16.60 26.66 20.62
C GLY A 563 17.93 26.96 21.32
N LEU A 564 18.99 26.22 20.97
CA LEU A 564 20.32 26.34 21.56
C LEU A 564 21.00 27.63 21.10
N LEU A 565 21.40 28.45 22.07
CA LEU A 565 22.18 29.66 21.85
C LEU A 565 23.67 29.33 21.88
N ASP A 566 24.35 29.63 20.78
CA ASP A 566 25.81 29.69 20.76
C ASP A 566 26.25 31.06 21.32
N VAL A 567 27.01 31.03 22.42
CA VAL A 567 27.51 32.25 23.06
C VAL A 567 28.46 33.04 22.16
N ASN A 568 29.09 32.38 21.20
CA ASN A 568 29.99 32.99 20.23
C ASN A 568 29.24 33.53 19.01
N LYS A 569 27.95 33.19 18.84
CA LYS A 569 27.11 33.59 17.70
C LYS A 569 25.71 34.04 18.16
N PRO A 570 25.59 35.12 18.96
CA PRO A 570 24.34 35.51 19.61
C PRO A 570 23.22 35.92 18.64
N ASN A 571 23.55 36.35 17.42
CA ASN A 571 22.60 36.86 16.43
C ASN A 571 22.23 35.83 15.34
N GLN A 572 22.53 34.55 15.56
CA GLN A 572 22.29 33.51 14.56
C GLN A 572 20.78 33.31 14.35
N LYS A 573 20.31 33.50 13.11
CA LYS A 573 18.89 33.37 12.77
C LYS A 573 18.39 31.93 12.70
N ILE A 574 19.29 30.96 12.48
CA ILE A 574 18.96 29.53 12.46
C ILE A 574 19.65 28.83 13.62
N LEU A 575 18.91 28.30 14.59
CA LEU A 575 19.48 27.67 15.78
C LEU A 575 19.33 26.14 15.75
N PHE A 576 20.24 25.45 16.44
CA PHE A 576 20.05 24.03 16.73
C PHE A 576 18.93 23.88 17.74
N LEU A 577 18.07 22.87 17.54
CA LEU A 577 17.02 22.56 18.50
C LEU A 577 17.61 21.82 19.70
N ALA A 578 17.37 22.31 20.92
CA ALA A 578 17.44 21.45 22.10
C ALA A 578 16.17 20.59 22.11
N ALA A 579 16.34 19.30 21.81
CA ALA A 579 15.26 18.34 21.68
C ALA A 579 14.32 18.38 22.90
N GLU A 580 13.02 18.21 22.67
CA GLU A 580 12.06 18.07 23.77
C GLU A 580 12.37 16.84 24.64
N ALA A 581 12.99 15.81 24.06
CA ALA A 581 13.47 14.64 24.78
C ALA A 581 14.49 14.97 25.91
N LEU A 582 15.22 16.09 25.84
CA LEU A 582 16.10 16.51 26.96
C LEU A 582 15.27 16.82 28.21
N ARG A 583 14.14 17.52 28.05
CA ARG A 583 13.18 17.79 29.14
C ARG A 583 12.49 16.49 29.58
N ALA A 584 12.20 15.59 28.65
CA ALA A 584 11.65 14.26 28.93
C ALA A 584 12.61 13.36 29.74
N TYR A 585 13.92 13.58 29.63
CA TYR A 585 14.93 12.92 30.47
C TYR A 585 15.35 13.75 31.70
N GLY A 586 14.49 14.68 32.12
CA GLY A 586 14.59 15.34 33.40
C GLY A 586 15.31 16.68 33.40
N ALA A 587 15.65 17.25 32.24
CA ALA A 587 16.23 18.59 32.21
C ALA A 587 15.30 19.63 32.84
N LEU A 588 15.86 20.46 33.72
CA LEU A 588 15.16 21.54 34.41
C LEU A 588 15.44 22.88 33.73
N LEU A 589 14.46 23.78 33.75
CA LEU A 589 14.61 25.14 33.21
C LEU A 589 14.74 26.15 34.35
N PHE A 590 15.78 26.98 34.28
CA PHE A 590 16.11 28.00 35.26
C PHE A 590 16.12 29.39 34.65
N CYS A 591 15.50 30.33 35.37
CA CYS A 591 15.68 31.77 35.17
C CYS A 591 16.09 32.38 36.50
N ASN A 592 17.26 33.05 36.50
CA ASN A 592 17.90 33.60 37.69
C ASN A 592 18.04 32.59 38.85
N GLY A 593 18.43 31.35 38.54
CA GLY A 593 18.63 30.29 39.54
C GLY A 593 17.34 29.67 40.11
N LYS A 594 16.16 29.98 39.56
CA LYS A 594 14.87 29.42 39.98
C LYS A 594 14.14 28.73 38.83
N ARG A 595 13.47 27.61 39.12
CA ARG A 595 12.47 27.03 38.23
C ARG A 595 11.26 27.97 38.14
N PHE A 596 10.56 27.93 37.00
CA PHE A 596 9.44 28.82 36.72
C PHE A 596 8.29 28.15 35.95
N VAL A 597 8.44 26.87 35.57
CA VAL A 597 7.47 26.18 34.72
C VAL A 597 7.52 24.66 34.94
N ASN A 598 6.44 23.97 34.57
CA ASN A 598 6.48 22.52 34.34
C ASN A 598 7.18 22.25 33.00
N GLU A 599 8.37 21.67 33.06
CA GLU A 599 9.21 21.42 31.88
C GLU A 599 8.61 20.40 30.90
N LEU A 600 7.60 19.63 31.30
CA LEU A 600 6.82 18.74 30.45
C LEU A 600 5.41 19.29 30.13
N GLY A 601 5.21 20.59 30.38
CA GLY A 601 4.06 21.31 29.84
C GLY A 601 4.10 21.38 28.31
N ARG A 602 3.00 21.85 27.73
CA ARG A 602 2.93 22.09 26.28
C ARG A 602 3.89 23.19 25.87
N ARG A 603 4.29 23.20 24.59
CA ARG A 603 5.26 24.16 24.04
C ARG A 603 4.83 25.62 24.21
N ASP A 604 3.55 25.92 24.03
CA ASP A 604 2.98 27.25 24.28
C ASP A 604 3.20 27.69 25.74
N GLN A 605 2.92 26.81 26.70
CA GLN A 605 3.08 27.10 28.13
C GLN A 605 4.56 27.32 28.52
N VAL A 606 5.48 26.51 28.00
CA VAL A 606 6.91 26.64 28.31
C VAL A 606 7.51 27.89 27.64
N THR A 607 7.12 28.18 26.40
CA THR A 607 7.54 29.40 25.68
C THR A 607 7.05 30.66 26.38
N ASP A 608 5.79 30.68 26.84
CA ASP A 608 5.24 31.77 27.64
C ASP A 608 5.98 31.92 28.97
N GLY A 609 6.30 30.80 29.62
CA GLY A 609 7.09 30.78 30.84
C GLY A 609 8.44 31.45 30.65
N ILE A 610 9.17 31.11 29.58
CA ILE A 610 10.46 31.73 29.28
C ILE A 610 10.30 33.22 28.96
N THR A 611 9.31 33.57 28.14
CA THR A 611 9.08 34.95 27.70
C THR A 611 8.72 35.88 28.86
N LYS A 612 7.96 35.40 29.84
CA LYS A 612 7.51 36.20 31.00
C LYS A 612 8.55 36.30 32.11
N ASN A 613 9.31 35.24 32.37
CA ASN A 613 10.14 35.14 33.58
C ASN A 613 11.64 35.36 33.33
N CYS A 614 12.11 35.33 32.09
CA CYS A 614 13.53 35.25 31.79
C CYS A 614 14.03 36.48 31.04
N VAL A 615 15.16 37.02 31.50
CA VAL A 615 15.81 38.18 30.87
C VAL A 615 16.19 37.85 29.43
N ASN A 616 15.88 38.73 28.49
CA ASN A 616 16.14 38.57 27.05
C ASN A 616 15.61 37.23 26.48
N LYS A 617 14.51 36.70 27.05
CA LYS A 617 13.91 35.41 26.66
C LYS A 617 14.92 34.25 26.69
N THR A 618 15.96 34.34 27.54
CA THR A 618 17.02 33.33 27.64
C THR A 618 16.89 32.56 28.95
N SER A 619 16.73 31.25 28.86
CA SER A 619 16.69 30.32 30.00
C SER A 619 17.93 29.43 30.01
N PHE A 620 18.26 28.88 31.19
CA PHE A 620 19.26 27.82 31.33
C PHE A 620 18.54 26.48 31.45
N MET A 621 18.86 25.54 30.57
CA MET A 621 18.42 24.15 30.67
C MET A 621 19.55 23.33 31.30
N VAL A 622 19.25 22.64 32.39
CA VAL A 622 20.22 21.87 33.17
C VAL A 622 19.81 20.41 33.18
N LEU A 623 20.69 19.55 32.65
CA LEU A 623 20.53 18.09 32.59
C LEU A 623 21.58 17.44 33.49
N ASN A 624 21.21 16.44 34.29
CA ASN A 624 22.18 15.68 35.08
C ASN A 624 22.85 14.58 34.22
N GLN A 625 23.86 13.93 34.79
CA GLN A 625 24.60 12.85 34.12
C GLN A 625 23.70 11.69 33.65
N TRP A 626 22.76 11.24 34.48
CA TRP A 626 21.82 10.18 34.09
C TRP A 626 21.00 10.57 32.86
N GLY A 627 20.44 11.78 32.84
CA GLY A 627 19.65 12.27 31.73
C GLY A 627 20.47 12.43 30.45
N ALA A 628 21.77 12.72 30.57
CA ALA A 628 22.70 12.74 29.46
C ALA A 628 22.90 11.35 28.82
N GLU A 629 23.09 10.33 29.65
CA GLU A 629 23.22 8.94 29.22
C GLU A 629 21.94 8.45 28.51
N GLN A 630 20.77 8.74 29.08
CA GLN A 630 19.48 8.39 28.45
C GLN A 630 19.24 9.13 27.13
N PHE A 631 19.68 10.39 27.04
CA PHE A 631 19.55 11.16 25.81
C PHE A 631 20.46 10.63 24.69
N GLY A 632 21.69 10.23 25.05
CA GLY A 632 22.69 9.66 24.16
C GLY A 632 23.93 10.55 24.07
N GLU A 633 25.07 9.99 24.48
CA GLU A 633 26.34 10.70 24.60
C GLU A 633 26.86 11.27 23.27
N THR A 634 26.68 10.55 22.16
CA THR A 634 27.16 11.01 20.84
C THR A 634 26.50 12.32 20.40
N LEU A 635 25.19 12.49 20.65
CA LEU A 635 24.49 13.72 20.28
C LEU A 635 24.83 14.87 21.24
N LEU A 636 25.03 14.59 22.53
CA LEU A 636 25.49 15.60 23.49
C LEU A 636 26.91 16.06 23.20
N SER A 637 27.81 15.14 22.84
CA SER A 637 29.18 15.47 22.39
C SER A 637 29.14 16.37 21.16
N PHE A 638 28.30 16.07 20.16
CA PHE A 638 28.10 16.96 19.02
C PHE A 638 27.66 18.38 19.42
N TYR A 639 26.81 18.53 20.45
CA TYR A 639 26.45 19.85 20.97
C TYR A 639 27.59 20.52 21.74
N ARG A 640 28.38 19.76 22.51
CA ARG A 640 29.57 20.27 23.23
C ARG A 640 30.65 20.76 22.26
N ASP A 641 30.93 20.01 21.20
CA ASP A 641 31.90 20.39 20.16
C ASP A 641 31.52 21.69 19.45
N LYS A 642 30.23 22.03 19.46
CA LYS A 642 29.68 23.29 18.94
C LYS A 642 29.54 24.39 19.98
N ASN A 643 30.05 24.20 21.20
CA ASN A 643 29.92 25.12 22.33
C ASN A 643 28.46 25.41 22.74
N LEU A 644 27.53 24.51 22.44
CA LEU A 644 26.11 24.65 22.77
C LEU A 644 25.76 24.07 24.15
N VAL A 645 26.63 23.20 24.68
CA VAL A 645 26.52 22.57 25.99
C VAL A 645 27.82 22.83 26.76
N THR A 646 27.70 23.23 28.02
CA THR A 646 28.82 23.34 28.96
C THR A 646 28.63 22.35 30.11
N THR A 647 29.63 21.51 30.37
CA THR A 647 29.63 20.59 31.51
C THR A 647 30.25 21.25 32.74
N PHE A 648 29.65 21.03 33.91
CA PHE A 648 30.19 21.42 35.20
C PHE A 648 30.20 20.20 36.13
N ASP A 649 31.22 20.11 36.98
CA ASP A 649 31.31 19.03 37.96
C ASP A 649 30.27 19.15 39.08
N ASP A 650 29.74 20.36 39.31
CA ASP A 650 28.75 20.65 40.35
C ASP A 650 27.97 21.95 40.06
N PHE A 651 26.90 22.18 40.82
CA PHE A 651 26.06 23.38 40.70
C PHE A 651 26.76 24.66 41.18
N SER A 652 27.76 24.58 42.06
CA SER A 652 28.50 25.75 42.56
C SER A 652 29.30 26.40 41.43
N LYS A 653 29.98 25.59 40.60
CA LYS A 653 30.72 26.05 39.42
C LYS A 653 29.80 26.68 38.38
N MET A 654 28.63 26.08 38.13
CA MET A 654 27.60 26.68 37.26
C MET A 654 27.15 28.05 37.80
N CYS A 655 26.82 28.12 39.10
CA CYS A 655 26.35 29.36 39.72
C CYS A 655 27.39 30.47 39.63
N LYS A 656 28.67 30.15 39.88
CA LYS A 656 29.79 31.09 39.71
C LYS A 656 29.93 31.57 38.27
N LYS A 657 29.86 30.66 37.29
CA LYS A 657 30.03 31.01 35.85
C LYS A 657 28.93 31.93 35.33
N TYR A 658 27.68 31.71 35.76
CA TYR A 658 26.52 32.45 35.25
C TYR A 658 25.96 33.48 36.23
N ASN A 659 26.71 33.81 37.29
CA ASN A 659 26.33 34.79 38.31
C ASN A 659 24.94 34.50 38.92
N MET A 660 24.68 33.24 39.28
CA MET A 660 23.44 32.81 39.94
C MET A 660 23.66 32.60 41.44
N SER A 661 22.61 32.80 42.24
CA SER A 661 22.63 32.49 43.67
C SER A 661 22.62 30.97 43.90
N TYR A 662 23.72 30.43 44.42
CA TYR A 662 23.81 29.02 44.81
C TYR A 662 22.73 28.64 45.83
N VAL A 663 22.40 29.54 46.76
CA VAL A 663 21.36 29.31 47.77
C VAL A 663 19.98 29.13 47.13
N ASP A 664 19.64 29.94 46.12
CA ASP A 664 18.36 29.85 45.43
C ASP A 664 18.28 28.60 44.54
N VAL A 665 19.38 28.24 43.89
CA VAL A 665 19.49 26.99 43.12
C VAL A 665 19.34 25.78 44.04
N ALA A 666 20.05 25.74 45.16
CA ALA A 666 19.96 24.67 46.14
C ALA A 666 18.53 24.51 46.71
N LYS A 667 17.87 25.63 47.04
CA LYS A 667 16.45 25.62 47.45
C LYS A 667 15.53 25.10 46.34
N THR A 668 15.80 25.45 45.09
CA THR A 668 15.03 25.00 43.93
C THR A 668 15.18 23.49 43.73
N ILE A 669 16.41 22.96 43.75
CA ILE A 669 16.69 21.53 43.64
C ILE A 669 16.05 20.75 44.79
N LYS A 670 16.17 21.23 46.04
CA LYS A 670 15.54 20.59 47.19
C LYS A 670 14.02 20.47 47.03
N LYS A 671 13.36 21.54 46.55
CA LYS A 671 11.91 21.51 46.29
C LYS A 671 11.54 20.54 45.17
N TYR A 672 12.33 20.52 44.09
CA TYR A 672 12.13 19.58 42.99
C TYR A 672 12.28 18.12 43.44
N ASN A 673 13.35 17.77 44.15
CA ASN A 673 13.57 16.40 44.62
C ASN A 673 12.51 15.95 45.63
N SER A 674 12.05 16.85 46.52
CA SER A 674 10.95 16.54 47.45
C SER A 674 9.65 16.21 46.69
N ALA A 675 9.38 16.90 45.58
CA ALA A 675 8.26 16.57 44.71
C ALA A 675 8.46 15.27 43.92
N ALA A 676 9.68 15.02 43.43
CA ALA A 676 10.03 13.79 42.75
C ALA A 676 9.84 12.54 43.64
N LYS A 677 10.09 12.68 44.95
CA LYS A 677 9.86 11.63 45.96
C LYS A 677 8.40 11.50 46.40
N GLY A 678 7.50 12.35 45.91
CA GLY A 678 6.10 12.37 46.32
C GLY A 678 5.85 12.95 47.73
N GLU A 679 6.84 13.57 48.35
CA GLU A 679 6.70 14.17 49.69
C GLU A 679 5.83 15.44 49.66
N LYS A 680 5.88 16.19 48.55
CA LYS A 680 5.11 17.43 48.34
C LYS A 680 4.67 17.57 46.88
N PRO A 681 3.53 18.23 46.59
CA PRO A 681 3.17 18.58 45.22
C PRO A 681 4.22 19.51 44.58
N ASP A 682 4.49 19.33 43.28
CA ASP A 682 5.34 20.25 42.53
C ASP A 682 4.66 21.61 42.34
N ALA A 683 5.43 22.68 42.52
CA ALA A 683 4.94 24.06 42.48
C ALA A 683 4.37 24.48 41.12
N PHE A 684 4.68 23.75 40.04
CA PHE A 684 4.21 24.02 38.69
C PHE A 684 3.28 22.93 38.14
N GLY A 685 2.87 21.98 38.99
CA GLY A 685 1.99 20.87 38.61
C GLY A 685 2.68 19.79 37.77
N LYS A 686 4.01 19.70 37.79
CA LYS A 686 4.75 18.58 37.17
C LYS A 686 4.37 17.26 37.86
N LYS A 687 4.08 16.23 37.06
CA LYS A 687 3.67 14.90 37.53
C LYS A 687 4.67 13.78 37.22
N VAL A 688 5.54 13.99 36.24
CA VAL A 688 6.51 13.00 35.77
C VAL A 688 7.92 13.50 36.09
N PHE A 689 8.67 12.69 36.85
CA PHE A 689 10.00 12.99 37.36
C PHE A 689 10.97 11.87 36.97
N PRO A 690 11.65 11.99 35.81
CA PRO A 690 12.55 10.94 35.34
C PRO A 690 13.77 10.72 36.26
N THR A 691 14.17 11.75 37.00
CA THR A 691 15.40 11.74 37.79
C THR A 691 15.38 12.83 38.87
N GLU A 692 16.19 12.64 39.90
CA GLU A 692 16.54 13.63 40.93
C GLU A 692 17.87 14.32 40.59
N PHE A 693 18.18 15.42 41.27
CA PHE A 693 19.45 16.13 41.10
C PHE A 693 20.27 16.13 42.39
N ASP A 694 21.54 15.77 42.28
CA ASP A 694 22.54 16.00 43.33
C ASP A 694 23.26 17.33 43.08
N LEU A 695 23.41 18.15 44.13
CA LEU A 695 24.10 19.43 44.05
C LEU A 695 25.60 19.29 43.81
N SER A 696 26.20 18.17 44.21
CA SER A 696 27.59 17.78 43.92
C SER A 696 27.77 16.96 42.65
N GLY A 697 26.69 16.67 41.94
CA GLY A 697 26.73 15.85 40.73
C GLY A 697 27.10 16.63 39.47
N VAL A 698 27.67 15.92 38.50
CA VAL A 698 27.96 16.45 37.17
C VAL A 698 26.67 16.88 36.46
N ILE A 699 26.71 18.06 35.86
CA ILE A 699 25.59 18.65 35.11
C ILE A 699 26.04 19.19 33.75
N HIS A 700 25.12 19.15 32.80
CA HIS A 700 25.26 19.69 31.46
C HIS A 700 24.27 20.83 31.26
N VAL A 701 24.79 22.02 30.96
CA VAL A 701 24.04 23.26 30.92
C VAL A 701 23.98 23.79 29.49
N MET A 702 22.78 24.15 29.06
CA MET A 702 22.48 24.72 27.75
C MET A 702 21.79 26.07 27.93
N ARG A 703 22.18 27.07 27.13
CA ARG A 703 21.44 28.33 27.03
C ARG A 703 20.40 28.19 25.93
N VAL A 704 19.15 28.48 26.26
CA VAL A 704 18.03 28.24 25.35
C VAL A 704 17.11 29.45 25.22
N THR A 705 16.53 29.63 24.03
CA THR A 705 15.57 30.70 23.73
C THR A 705 14.41 30.16 22.88
N PRO A 706 13.22 30.78 22.92
CA PRO A 706 12.13 30.47 22.01
C PRO A 706 12.50 30.66 20.53
N VAL A 707 12.07 29.73 19.67
CA VAL A 707 12.39 29.68 18.24
C VAL A 707 11.20 29.26 17.39
N ILE A 708 11.01 29.86 16.21
CA ILE A 708 10.07 29.37 15.20
C ILE A 708 10.46 27.94 14.85
N HIS A 709 9.51 27.01 14.90
CA HIS A 709 9.81 25.60 14.77
C HIS A 709 8.96 24.89 13.74
N TYR A 710 7.65 25.15 13.72
CA TYR A 710 6.72 24.44 12.85
C TYR A 710 5.54 25.33 12.49
N THR A 711 5.06 25.27 11.26
CA THR A 711 3.88 26.01 10.81
C THR A 711 2.68 25.08 10.72
N MET A 712 1.67 25.26 11.59
CA MET A 712 0.46 24.42 11.59
C MET A 712 -0.51 24.82 10.49
N GLY A 713 -0.38 26.04 9.96
CA GLY A 713 -1.11 26.49 8.80
C GLY A 713 -0.57 25.94 7.48
N GLY A 714 -1.44 25.83 6.50
CA GLY A 714 -1.10 25.34 5.17
C GLY A 714 -2.32 25.03 4.33
N LEU A 715 -2.15 24.13 3.36
CA LEU A 715 -3.23 23.70 2.45
C LEU A 715 -4.30 22.93 3.22
N LYS A 716 -5.56 23.33 3.07
CA LYS A 716 -6.69 22.52 3.52
C LYS A 716 -6.73 21.23 2.70
N PHE A 717 -6.88 20.12 3.40
CA PHE A 717 -6.89 18.80 2.80
C PHE A 717 -7.90 17.89 3.52
N ASP A 718 -8.26 16.77 2.89
CA ASP A 718 -9.08 15.74 3.52
C ASP A 718 -8.26 14.54 4.02
N VAL A 719 -8.94 13.53 4.57
CA VAL A 719 -8.28 12.34 5.11
C VAL A 719 -7.45 11.60 4.08
N ASP A 720 -7.74 11.71 2.79
CA ASP A 720 -7.02 11.02 1.72
C ASP A 720 -5.91 11.87 1.10
N GLY A 721 -5.64 13.04 1.68
CA GLY A 721 -4.57 13.92 1.20
C GLY A 721 -5.00 14.83 0.06
N ARG A 722 -6.27 14.83 -0.38
CA ARG A 722 -6.70 15.67 -1.50
C ARG A 722 -6.74 17.12 -1.07
N VAL A 723 -6.17 18.02 -1.88
CA VAL A 723 -6.19 19.47 -1.60
C VAL A 723 -7.57 20.03 -1.89
N LEU A 724 -8.12 20.81 -0.96
CA LEU A 724 -9.48 21.31 -1.02
C LEU A 724 -9.55 22.80 -1.35
N ARG A 725 -10.62 23.17 -2.05
CA ARG A 725 -11.04 24.55 -2.31
C ARG A 725 -11.85 25.12 -1.14
N GLU A 726 -12.24 26.39 -1.24
CA GLU A 726 -13.07 27.08 -0.24
C GLU A 726 -14.43 26.38 -0.01
N ASN A 727 -15.09 25.99 -1.10
CA ASN A 727 -16.37 25.27 -1.10
C ASN A 727 -16.26 23.80 -0.65
N GLY A 728 -15.06 23.31 -0.33
CA GLY A 728 -14.81 21.93 0.10
C GLY A 728 -14.65 20.91 -1.02
N SER A 729 -14.74 21.30 -2.30
CA SER A 729 -14.43 20.40 -3.41
C SER A 729 -12.92 20.18 -3.52
N ALA A 730 -12.52 18.98 -3.96
CA ALA A 730 -11.12 18.68 -4.22
C ALA A 730 -10.62 19.36 -5.51
N ILE A 731 -9.36 19.76 -5.52
CA ILE A 731 -8.64 20.08 -6.75
C ILE A 731 -8.22 18.76 -7.38
N GLU A 732 -8.68 18.51 -8.61
CA GLU A 732 -8.36 17.27 -9.30
C GLU A 732 -6.86 17.09 -9.46
N ASN A 733 -6.40 15.86 -9.23
CA ASN A 733 -5.00 15.42 -9.33
C ASN A 733 -4.01 16.07 -8.36
N LEU A 734 -4.48 16.88 -7.39
CA LEU A 734 -3.61 17.53 -6.42
C LEU A 734 -3.79 16.97 -5.01
N TYR A 735 -2.67 16.53 -4.44
CA TYR A 735 -2.59 15.99 -3.09
C TYR A 735 -1.54 16.72 -2.27
N ALA A 736 -1.62 16.62 -0.95
CA ALA A 736 -0.64 17.20 -0.03
C ALA A 736 -0.46 16.33 1.23
N ALA A 737 0.77 16.31 1.76
CA ALA A 737 1.08 15.63 3.02
C ALA A 737 2.26 16.29 3.77
N GLY A 738 2.23 16.21 5.09
CA GLY A 738 3.23 16.82 5.97
C GLY A 738 2.95 18.30 6.25
N GLU A 739 3.97 19.05 6.67
CA GLU A 739 3.87 20.44 7.14
C GLU A 739 3.39 21.47 6.08
N VAL A 740 3.27 21.06 4.81
CA VAL A 740 2.62 21.90 3.79
C VAL A 740 1.08 21.95 3.97
N THR A 741 0.53 21.08 4.80
CA THR A 741 -0.91 20.98 5.07
C THR A 741 -1.32 21.78 6.32
N GLY A 742 -2.55 22.27 6.33
CA GLY A 742 -3.14 22.99 7.45
C GLY A 742 -4.41 22.32 7.99
N GLY A 743 -4.85 22.73 9.18
CA GLY A 743 -6.08 22.21 9.79
C GLY A 743 -5.93 20.89 10.56
N LEU A 744 -4.72 20.35 10.69
CA LEU A 744 -4.46 19.11 11.43
C LEU A 744 -4.16 19.39 12.91
N HIS A 745 -3.17 20.23 13.20
CA HIS A 745 -2.65 20.42 14.57
C HIS A 745 -3.28 21.60 15.33
N GLY A 746 -4.19 22.35 14.69
CA GLY A 746 -4.79 23.55 15.27
C GLY A 746 -3.74 24.51 15.82
N LYS A 747 -3.93 24.96 17.06
CA LYS A 747 -3.08 25.99 17.68
C LYS A 747 -1.73 25.49 18.18
N ASN A 748 -1.55 24.19 18.43
CA ASN A 748 -0.30 23.67 18.96
C ASN A 748 -0.14 22.18 18.65
N ARG A 749 0.92 21.86 17.91
CA ARG A 749 1.29 20.48 17.60
C ARG A 749 1.91 19.76 18.80
N LEU A 750 1.46 18.55 19.07
CA LEU A 750 2.05 17.67 20.09
C LEU A 750 3.44 17.19 19.62
N ALA A 751 4.42 17.17 20.53
CA ALA A 751 5.76 16.69 20.18
C ALA A 751 5.71 15.24 19.70
N GLY A 752 6.45 14.93 18.63
CA GLY A 752 6.47 13.63 17.94
C GLY A 752 5.45 13.49 16.81
N ASN A 753 4.37 14.29 16.79
CA ASN A 753 3.35 14.18 15.73
C ASN A 753 3.82 14.65 14.34
N SER A 754 4.89 15.44 14.23
CA SER A 754 5.40 15.91 12.93
C SER A 754 6.04 14.80 12.10
N LEU A 755 6.63 13.78 12.73
CA LEU A 755 7.11 12.61 11.98
C LEU A 755 5.94 11.67 11.68
N LEU A 756 5.03 11.50 12.65
CA LEU A 756 3.86 10.65 12.50
C LEU A 756 2.97 11.10 11.32
N GLU A 757 2.64 12.39 11.24
CA GLU A 757 1.81 12.92 10.14
C GLU A 757 2.43 12.67 8.76
N CYS A 758 3.77 12.77 8.68
CA CYS A 758 4.48 12.61 7.42
C CYS A 758 4.30 11.19 6.91
N VAL A 759 4.36 10.20 7.80
CA VAL A 759 4.15 8.80 7.44
C VAL A 759 2.67 8.53 7.20
N VAL A 760 1.77 8.94 8.10
CA VAL A 760 0.32 8.69 7.95
C VAL A 760 -0.20 9.32 6.65
N PHE A 761 -0.09 10.64 6.49
CA PHE A 761 -0.68 11.32 5.35
C PHE A 761 0.15 11.16 4.08
N GLY A 762 1.46 10.92 4.18
CA GLY A 762 2.27 10.52 3.02
C GLY A 762 1.81 9.19 2.44
N ARG A 763 1.51 8.20 3.29
CA ARG A 763 0.92 6.91 2.86
C ARG A 763 -0.48 7.11 2.29
N ARG A 764 -1.36 7.84 2.98
CA ARG A 764 -2.76 8.03 2.54
C ARG A 764 -2.86 8.77 1.20
N ALA A 765 -2.10 9.86 1.04
CA ALA A 765 -2.02 10.61 -0.22
C ALA A 765 -1.56 9.71 -1.37
N ALA A 766 -0.49 8.93 -1.17
CA ALA A 766 0.01 8.00 -2.19
C ALA A 766 -0.98 6.86 -2.51
N LEU A 767 -1.62 6.27 -1.50
CA LEU A 767 -2.63 5.23 -1.68
C LEU A 767 -3.85 5.72 -2.45
N HIS A 768 -4.29 6.97 -2.23
CA HIS A 768 -5.39 7.54 -2.99
C HIS A 768 -4.94 8.00 -4.39
N ALA A 769 -3.73 8.57 -4.51
CA ALA A 769 -3.18 8.96 -5.79
C ALA A 769 -2.95 7.75 -6.72
N THR A 770 -2.69 6.56 -6.20
CA THR A 770 -2.48 5.34 -7.01
C THR A 770 -3.74 4.48 -7.24
N LYS A 771 -4.91 5.00 -6.88
CA LYS A 771 -6.21 4.50 -7.39
C LYS A 771 -6.47 5.15 -8.74
#